data_AF-A0A073IHE7-F1
#
_entry.id   AF-A0A073IHE7-F1
#
_cell.length_a   1.000
_cell.length_b   1.000
_cell.length_c   1.000
_cell.angle_alpha   90.00
_cell.angle_beta   90.00
_cell.angle_gamma   90.00
#
_symmetry.space_group_name_H-M   'P 1'
#
loop_
_entity.id
_entity.type
_entity.pdbx_description
1 polymer ?
#
loop_
_entity_poly.entity_id
_entity_poly.type
_entity_poly.pdbx_seq_one_letter_code
_entity_poly.pdbx_strand_id
1 'polypeptide(L)'
;MAVQTIEAFFLGVLTDLDTDDSNYLSENAGALVGQTFGGSGTPLHENIQSLNLEDADNDGVVWANDSGTTGENLEYQGVAAVLDSAQSYYATLTYSDGTTAPAHLVIVQDVTGRTFLTSWNSGNADNAPLGAKPIESIQITSVGIDTAAGLRDDLVEDAFLDGTVEGTSGDDDIGESYTDADGTQMNAYGGDDTVFGGDGADTISAGGGDDAIDGGNDADVISGGDGQDTISGGSGDDVILGGVGADSLDGGDDADRFILEDNFGNDTIIGGEGGTDIDTIDLSALTGQVTVSFTGVDQGIISNSGGFANFSQIEQFILPNGETVASGTAGDVITVGDAGSNGIGGGNGDDTLSGGDGNDGIGGGDGNDLIYGDGGDDGIGGGGGDDLIFGGAGDDGIGGDAGNDTIYAGDGNDGFGGGDGNDLLFGGDGNDGIGGDAGNDTLDGGAGNDNMGGGTGDDSLFGGSGNDNIGGDSGDDTVDGGTGDDVIAGGTGNDLLVGGSGNDVFEYEVGDGSDTIADFNTGNSGTLDDGDSTNNDSIDLSGFYDSIFELHADQADDGVLNQSNTTGPDAVDYSNNDQFGLGEGLTFIGASADSSSFTFENTGVVCFTSGTAICTPRGEVLIDDIRVGDLVITMDNGPQRVVWIGHRHVTQPELLQNENLFPVLIKKGAMGANRNLLVSRQHGMLLGQDNLGRAAHLLDAIPHVRIARGKRQVTYIHLMFEAHQIIFAEGIPSESFYPGPRALETLGRAAREELMSSFPRLRTAVRCEDVISVYGPTARSISENKKMVRSWLSDIRAPVHEYPLLT
;
A
#
# COMPACT_ATOMS: atom_id res chain seq x y z
N MET A 1 62.79 -20.62 -0.08
CA MET A 1 63.37 -19.52 0.68
C MET A 1 62.22 -18.60 0.93
N ALA A 2 61.66 -18.65 2.13
CA ALA A 2 60.67 -17.67 2.53
C ALA A 2 61.47 -16.43 2.91
N VAL A 3 61.25 -15.32 2.21
CA VAL A 3 61.85 -14.03 2.53
C VAL A 3 60.80 -13.26 3.32
N GLN A 4 61.19 -12.69 4.46
CA GLN A 4 60.35 -11.78 5.25
C GLN A 4 61.00 -10.42 5.23
N THR A 5 60.24 -9.39 4.88
CA THR A 5 60.70 -8.00 4.96
C THR A 5 60.35 -7.47 6.36
N ILE A 6 61.24 -6.70 6.96
CA ILE A 6 61.00 -6.03 8.24
C ILE A 6 61.49 -4.59 8.18
N GLU A 7 60.89 -3.73 8.99
CA GLU A 7 61.38 -2.40 9.23
C GLU A 7 62.35 -2.35 10.40
N ALA A 8 63.39 -1.54 10.24
CA ALA A 8 64.35 -1.31 11.30
C ALA A 8 65.05 0.04 11.15
N PHE A 9 65.39 0.67 12.28
CA PHE A 9 66.30 1.81 12.25
C PHE A 9 67.73 1.34 12.01
N PHE A 10 68.39 1.90 11.01
CA PHE A 10 69.82 1.67 10.83
C PHE A 10 70.63 2.48 11.84
N LEU A 11 71.27 1.78 12.79
CA LEU A 11 72.08 2.39 13.84
C LEU A 11 73.52 2.67 13.41
N GLY A 12 73.88 2.27 12.19
CA GLY A 12 75.22 2.38 11.64
C GLY A 12 75.99 1.07 11.64
N VAL A 13 77.30 1.16 11.44
CA VAL A 13 78.22 0.02 11.52
C VAL A 13 78.91 0.06 12.89
N LEU A 14 78.52 -0.84 13.78
CA LEU A 14 79.01 -0.89 15.17
C LEU A 14 80.01 -2.03 15.37
N THR A 15 80.64 -2.05 16.54
CA THR A 15 81.47 -3.20 16.92
C THR A 15 80.61 -4.43 17.10
N ASP A 16 81.20 -5.56 16.75
CA ASP A 16 80.64 -6.90 16.89
C ASP A 16 80.08 -7.16 18.31
N LEU A 17 78.77 -7.46 18.35
CA LEU A 17 77.98 -7.73 19.56
C LEU A 17 78.12 -9.19 20.03
N ASP A 18 78.43 -10.13 19.14
CA ASP A 18 78.60 -11.56 19.43
C ASP A 18 79.94 -12.04 18.87
N THR A 19 80.92 -12.21 19.75
CA THR A 19 82.28 -12.52 19.31
C THR A 19 82.61 -14.01 19.35
N ASP A 20 81.67 -14.85 19.82
CA ASP A 20 81.82 -16.30 19.93
C ASP A 20 80.55 -17.05 19.51
N ASP A 21 80.43 -17.25 18.19
CA ASP A 21 79.40 -18.01 17.46
C ASP A 21 79.20 -19.46 17.96
N SER A 22 80.00 -19.96 18.90
CA SER A 22 79.88 -21.32 19.43
C SER A 22 78.81 -21.47 20.52
N ASN A 23 78.20 -20.36 20.94
CA ASN A 23 77.17 -20.31 21.96
C ASN A 23 76.02 -19.36 21.52
N TYR A 24 75.06 -19.09 22.41
CA TYR A 24 73.86 -18.25 22.11
C TYR A 24 73.97 -16.82 22.67
N LEU A 25 75.08 -16.49 23.33
CA LEU A 25 75.23 -15.27 24.12
C LEU A 25 75.90 -14.18 23.28
N SER A 26 75.23 -13.05 23.10
CA SER A 26 75.89 -11.83 22.60
C SER A 26 76.82 -11.23 23.67
N GLU A 27 78.10 -11.65 23.72
CA GLU A 27 79.00 -11.30 24.84
C GLU A 27 79.25 -9.80 25.00
N ASN A 28 79.13 -9.04 23.92
CA ASN A 28 79.33 -7.59 23.91
C ASN A 28 78.02 -6.80 23.92
N ALA A 29 76.87 -7.43 24.17
CA ALA A 29 75.57 -6.76 24.23
C ALA A 29 75.56 -5.51 25.13
N GLY A 30 76.31 -5.54 26.24
CA GLY A 30 76.44 -4.41 27.17
C GLY A 30 77.09 -3.15 26.60
N ALA A 31 77.74 -3.23 25.43
CA ALA A 31 78.43 -2.10 24.80
C ALA A 31 77.45 -1.00 24.34
N LEU A 32 76.19 -1.35 24.06
CA LEU A 32 75.17 -0.40 23.62
C LEU A 32 74.47 0.31 24.79
N VAL A 33 74.61 -0.20 26.02
CA VAL A 33 73.94 0.37 27.19
C VAL A 33 74.43 1.79 27.48
N GLY A 34 73.48 2.73 27.56
CA GLY A 34 73.72 4.15 27.76
C GLY A 34 73.98 4.95 26.48
N GLN A 35 74.05 4.29 25.32
CA GLN A 35 74.12 4.99 24.03
C GLN A 35 72.75 5.55 23.63
N THR A 36 72.79 6.65 22.89
CA THR A 36 71.61 7.27 22.28
C THR A 36 71.80 7.27 20.76
N PHE A 37 70.77 6.80 20.05
CA PHE A 37 70.68 6.82 18.59
C PHE A 37 69.61 7.83 18.18
N GLY A 38 69.85 8.55 17.09
CA GLY A 38 68.99 9.67 16.66
C GLY A 38 69.27 11.02 17.34
N GLY A 39 68.35 11.96 17.13
CA GLY A 39 68.33 13.30 17.71
C GLY A 39 68.07 14.39 16.67
N SER A 40 67.98 15.64 17.12
CA SER A 40 67.42 16.80 16.38
C SER A 40 68.14 17.28 15.12
N GLY A 41 69.08 16.51 14.58
CA GLY A 41 69.67 16.76 13.26
C GLY A 41 69.71 15.52 12.37
N THR A 42 69.32 14.36 12.90
CA THR A 42 69.11 13.08 12.22
C THR A 42 68.10 12.29 13.07
N PRO A 43 66.82 12.68 13.08
CA PRO A 43 65.78 11.96 13.79
C PRO A 43 65.74 10.49 13.34
N LEU A 44 65.27 9.58 14.20
CA LEU A 44 65.21 8.16 13.82
C LEU A 44 64.07 7.88 12.85
N HIS A 45 62.91 8.51 13.02
CA HIS A 45 61.74 8.35 12.14
C HIS A 45 62.05 8.68 10.67
N GLU A 46 62.99 9.58 10.39
CA GLU A 46 63.45 9.88 9.02
C GLU A 46 64.45 8.83 8.46
N ASN A 47 64.79 7.78 9.21
CA ASN A 47 65.84 6.81 8.85
C ASN A 47 65.43 5.36 9.17
N ILE A 48 64.18 5.04 8.87
CA ILE A 48 63.67 3.67 8.81
C ILE A 48 64.22 3.02 7.55
N GLN A 49 64.60 1.74 7.64
CA GLN A 49 65.17 0.97 6.54
C GLN A 49 64.49 -0.38 6.44
N SER A 50 64.21 -0.82 5.22
CA SER A 50 63.70 -2.17 4.96
C SER A 50 64.85 -3.19 4.93
N LEU A 51 64.67 -4.31 5.63
CA LEU A 51 65.59 -5.44 5.66
C LEU A 51 64.88 -6.70 5.22
N ASN A 52 65.49 -7.47 4.32
CA ASN A 52 64.98 -8.80 3.97
C ASN A 52 65.71 -9.84 4.80
N LEU A 53 64.96 -10.60 5.59
CA LEU A 53 65.41 -11.80 6.28
C LEU A 53 65.17 -13.02 5.38
N GLU A 54 66.23 -13.69 4.98
CA GLU A 54 66.18 -14.88 4.12
C GLU A 54 66.39 -16.15 4.93
N ASP A 55 65.32 -16.94 5.04
CA ASP A 55 65.35 -18.31 5.54
C ASP A 55 66.03 -19.22 4.51
N ALA A 56 67.35 -19.35 4.71
CA ALA A 56 68.28 -19.95 3.77
C ALA A 56 68.18 -21.48 3.73
N ASP A 57 67.76 -22.12 4.82
CA ASP A 57 67.60 -23.58 4.91
C ASP A 57 66.13 -24.05 4.84
N ASN A 58 65.21 -23.10 4.85
CA ASN A 58 63.77 -23.23 4.66
C ASN A 58 63.09 -24.06 5.76
N ASP A 59 63.61 -23.99 6.99
CA ASP A 59 63.05 -24.66 8.17
C ASP A 59 61.88 -23.90 8.82
N GLY A 60 61.65 -22.66 8.37
CA GLY A 60 60.56 -21.79 8.80
C GLY A 60 60.95 -20.77 9.85
N VAL A 61 62.21 -20.69 10.30
CA VAL A 61 62.63 -19.82 11.41
C VAL A 61 63.95 -19.12 11.10
N VAL A 62 64.06 -17.81 11.35
CA VAL A 62 65.30 -17.04 11.14
C VAL A 62 66.16 -17.00 12.39
N TRP A 63 67.37 -17.58 12.33
CA TRP A 63 68.32 -17.63 13.44
C TRP A 63 69.55 -16.79 13.13
N ALA A 64 70.06 -16.11 14.16
CA ALA A 64 71.42 -15.58 14.13
C ALA A 64 72.42 -16.74 13.95
N ASN A 65 73.65 -16.44 13.54
CA ASN A 65 74.74 -17.42 13.40
C ASN A 65 75.27 -17.90 14.77
N ASP A 66 74.37 -18.15 15.71
CA ASP A 66 74.67 -18.66 17.02
C ASP A 66 74.72 -20.18 17.04
N SER A 67 75.43 -20.77 18.01
CA SER A 67 75.47 -22.21 18.27
C SER A 67 75.94 -23.14 17.12
N GLY A 68 76.49 -22.59 16.04
CA GLY A 68 76.97 -23.34 14.88
C GLY A 68 75.87 -23.80 13.91
N THR A 69 74.71 -23.14 13.91
CA THR A 69 73.72 -23.21 12.82
C THR A 69 74.29 -22.56 11.54
N THR A 70 73.70 -22.83 10.38
CA THR A 70 74.00 -22.02 9.18
C THR A 70 73.29 -20.69 9.34
N GLY A 71 74.03 -19.66 9.76
CA GLY A 71 73.47 -18.31 9.89
C GLY A 71 72.69 -17.89 8.65
N GLU A 72 71.51 -17.32 8.88
CA GLU A 72 70.63 -16.84 7.84
C GLU A 72 71.09 -15.51 7.26
N ASN A 73 70.52 -15.07 6.15
CA ASN A 73 70.95 -13.80 5.56
C ASN A 73 70.01 -12.65 5.96
N LEU A 74 70.64 -11.53 6.28
CA LEU A 74 70.03 -10.22 6.32
C LEU A 74 70.49 -9.43 5.09
N GLU A 75 69.55 -9.09 4.22
CA GLU A 75 69.79 -8.25 3.06
C GLU A 75 69.31 -6.82 3.32
N TYR A 76 70.23 -5.88 3.11
CA TYR A 76 69.98 -4.45 3.23
C TYR A 76 70.50 -3.76 1.97
N GLN A 77 69.64 -2.96 1.31
CA GLN A 77 69.93 -2.27 0.05
C GLN A 77 70.48 -3.19 -1.06
N GLY A 78 69.92 -4.38 -1.19
CA GLY A 78 70.34 -5.37 -2.19
C GLY A 78 71.65 -6.10 -1.87
N VAL A 79 72.16 -5.96 -0.65
CA VAL A 79 73.41 -6.59 -0.18
C VAL A 79 73.13 -7.50 1.00
N ALA A 80 73.11 -8.82 0.73
CA ALA A 80 72.99 -9.88 1.72
C ALA A 80 74.30 -10.10 2.51
N ALA A 81 74.17 -10.24 3.82
CA ALA A 81 75.22 -10.67 4.73
C ALA A 81 74.64 -11.65 5.75
N VAL A 82 75.50 -12.51 6.32
CA VAL A 82 75.08 -13.46 7.36
C VAL A 82 74.67 -12.67 8.61
N LEU A 83 73.49 -12.98 9.15
CA LEU A 83 73.00 -12.48 10.42
C LEU A 83 73.87 -13.04 11.55
N ASP A 84 74.44 -12.13 12.34
CA ASP A 84 75.49 -12.43 13.30
C ASP A 84 74.94 -12.52 14.73
N SER A 85 74.14 -11.52 15.12
CA SER A 85 73.54 -11.46 16.46
C SER A 85 72.14 -10.86 16.45
N ALA A 86 71.35 -11.26 17.43
CA ALA A 86 70.02 -10.72 17.73
C ALA A 86 69.84 -10.66 19.25
N GLN A 87 69.75 -9.45 19.81
CA GLN A 87 69.72 -9.27 21.26
C GLN A 87 68.60 -8.29 21.66
N SER A 88 67.83 -8.66 22.68
CA SER A 88 66.81 -7.80 23.27
C SER A 88 67.40 -6.73 24.20
N TYR A 89 66.77 -5.56 24.23
CA TYR A 89 67.14 -4.41 25.07
C TYR A 89 65.90 -3.67 25.59
N TYR A 90 66.05 -3.07 26.77
CA TYR A 90 65.12 -2.05 27.26
C TYR A 90 65.64 -0.67 26.92
N ALA A 91 64.77 0.21 26.44
CA ALA A 91 65.13 1.56 26.03
C ALA A 91 64.12 2.62 26.50
N THR A 92 64.54 3.87 26.44
CA THR A 92 63.66 5.04 26.54
C THR A 92 63.58 5.70 25.18
N LEU A 93 62.38 5.76 24.61
CA LEU A 93 62.07 6.52 23.40
C LEU A 93 61.91 8.00 23.76
N THR A 94 62.36 8.88 22.88
CA THR A 94 61.98 10.30 22.85
C THR A 94 61.32 10.56 21.51
N TYR A 95 60.11 11.10 21.53
CA TYR A 95 59.35 11.44 20.33
C TYR A 95 59.68 12.86 19.83
N SER A 96 59.27 13.19 18.61
CA SER A 96 59.42 14.52 17.99
C SER A 96 58.84 15.65 18.84
N ASP A 97 57.75 15.39 19.59
CA ASP A 97 57.12 16.35 20.52
C ASP A 97 57.88 16.52 21.87
N GLY A 98 58.97 15.77 22.07
CA GLY A 98 59.79 15.79 23.28
C GLY A 98 59.25 14.96 24.45
N THR A 99 58.12 14.27 24.29
CA THR A 99 57.63 13.28 25.27
C THR A 99 58.45 11.98 25.18
N THR A 100 58.37 11.15 26.23
CA THR A 100 59.20 9.94 26.34
C THR A 100 58.39 8.75 26.81
N ALA A 101 58.72 7.55 26.33
CA ALA A 101 58.10 6.29 26.74
C ALA A 101 59.14 5.17 26.90
N PRO A 102 58.94 4.22 27.83
CA PRO A 102 59.76 3.02 27.89
C PRO A 102 59.38 2.06 26.74
N ALA A 103 60.36 1.35 26.18
CA ALA A 103 60.15 0.34 25.14
C ALA A 103 61.06 -0.88 25.34
N HIS A 104 60.63 -2.02 24.80
CA HIS A 104 61.42 -3.24 24.69
C HIS A 104 61.63 -3.54 23.20
N LEU A 105 62.87 -3.76 22.77
CA LEU A 105 63.25 -3.80 21.36
C LEU A 105 64.35 -4.84 21.11
N VAL A 106 64.51 -5.28 19.86
CA VAL A 106 65.61 -6.14 19.42
C VAL A 106 66.61 -5.32 18.65
N ILE A 107 67.90 -5.54 18.89
CA ILE A 107 68.96 -5.06 18.01
C ILE A 107 69.57 -6.27 17.32
N VAL A 108 69.60 -6.23 16.00
CA VAL A 108 70.20 -7.24 15.15
C VAL A 108 71.46 -6.68 14.50
N GLN A 109 72.45 -7.53 14.27
CA GLN A 109 73.67 -7.18 13.57
C GLN A 109 74.06 -8.27 12.60
N ASP A 110 74.62 -7.89 11.45
CA ASP A 110 75.23 -8.83 10.52
C ASP A 110 76.75 -8.92 10.67
N VAL A 111 77.38 -9.89 10.01
CA VAL A 111 78.83 -10.13 10.06
C VAL A 111 79.68 -8.99 9.49
N THR A 112 79.05 -8.01 8.83
CA THR A 112 79.72 -6.80 8.36
C THR A 112 79.68 -5.67 9.39
N GLY A 113 79.00 -5.89 10.51
CA GLY A 113 78.81 -4.96 11.61
C GLY A 113 77.64 -4.00 11.40
N ARG A 114 76.84 -4.14 10.33
CA ARG A 114 75.64 -3.31 10.12
C ARG A 114 74.64 -3.66 11.21
N THR A 115 74.27 -2.66 12.01
CA THR A 115 73.42 -2.84 13.18
C THR A 115 72.09 -2.15 12.95
N PHE A 116 71.02 -2.87 13.25
CA PHE A 116 69.65 -2.43 13.04
C PHE A 116 68.82 -2.65 14.30
N LEU A 117 67.87 -1.76 14.54
CA LEU A 117 66.93 -1.84 15.65
C LEU A 117 65.55 -2.18 15.11
N THR A 118 64.93 -3.21 15.67
CA THR A 118 63.63 -3.71 15.25
C THR A 118 62.72 -4.01 16.47
N SER A 119 61.46 -4.32 16.21
CA SER A 119 60.39 -4.50 17.21
C SER A 119 60.49 -5.83 17.97
N TRP A 120 59.67 -6.04 19.01
CA TRP A 120 59.63 -7.29 19.80
C TRP A 120 58.18 -7.83 19.93
N ASN A 121 57.88 -9.05 19.48
CA ASN A 121 56.50 -9.58 19.42
C ASN A 121 56.09 -10.42 20.65
N SER A 122 56.94 -11.29 21.22
CA SER A 122 56.41 -12.27 22.19
C SER A 122 56.03 -11.68 23.57
N GLY A 123 54.72 -11.41 23.73
CA GLY A 123 53.99 -11.57 24.99
C GLY A 123 53.64 -10.32 25.82
N ASN A 124 53.66 -9.09 25.28
CA ASN A 124 53.22 -7.92 26.08
C ASN A 124 52.77 -6.68 25.30
N ALA A 125 52.02 -5.81 25.97
CA ALA A 125 51.53 -4.48 25.54
C ALA A 125 52.64 -3.42 25.30
N ASP A 126 53.87 -3.84 25.00
CA ASP A 126 55.09 -3.03 25.04
C ASP A 126 55.56 -2.50 23.68
N ASN A 127 54.84 -2.81 22.57
CA ASN A 127 55.08 -2.23 21.23
C ASN A 127 54.26 -0.98 20.93
N ALA A 128 53.18 -0.73 21.68
CA ALA A 128 52.38 0.48 21.52
C ALA A 128 53.22 1.79 21.52
N PRO A 129 54.33 1.90 22.27
CA PRO A 129 55.21 3.08 22.19
C PRO A 129 55.99 3.24 20.88
N LEU A 130 56.26 2.17 20.12
CA LEU A 130 57.08 2.27 18.91
C LEU A 130 56.31 2.87 17.72
N GLY A 131 54.99 2.58 17.64
CA GLY A 131 54.08 3.18 16.66
C GLY A 131 53.31 4.39 17.19
N ALA A 132 53.53 4.83 18.44
CA ALA A 132 52.69 5.87 19.03
C ALA A 132 52.88 7.26 18.40
N LYS A 133 54.12 7.61 18.01
CA LYS A 133 54.55 8.94 17.51
C LYS A 133 55.90 8.81 16.79
N PRO A 134 56.28 9.79 15.95
CA PRO A 134 57.58 9.75 15.28
C PRO A 134 58.72 9.79 16.29
N ILE A 135 59.62 8.80 16.21
CA ILE A 135 60.71 8.63 17.18
C ILE A 135 61.87 9.55 16.81
N GLU A 136 62.16 10.51 17.67
CA GLU A 136 63.29 11.44 17.54
C GLU A 136 64.61 10.74 17.88
N SER A 137 64.65 10.06 19.02
CA SER A 137 65.85 9.36 19.50
C SER A 137 65.51 8.22 20.46
N ILE A 138 66.41 7.25 20.56
CA ILE A 138 66.30 6.09 21.45
C ILE A 138 67.54 6.02 22.32
N GLN A 139 67.35 5.91 23.65
CA GLN A 139 68.42 5.63 24.59
C GLN A 139 68.32 4.22 25.17
N ILE A 140 69.36 3.41 24.97
CA ILE A 140 69.41 2.04 25.51
C ILE A 140 69.68 2.09 27.02
N THR A 141 68.81 1.49 27.81
CA THR A 141 68.86 1.56 29.29
C THR A 141 69.47 0.31 29.93
N SER A 142 69.15 -0.88 29.40
CA SER A 142 69.70 -2.16 29.89
C SER A 142 69.54 -3.26 28.85
N VAL A 143 70.37 -4.31 28.97
CA VAL A 143 70.25 -5.54 28.16
C VAL A 143 69.04 -6.33 28.64
N GLY A 144 68.22 -6.79 27.70
CA GLY A 144 67.08 -7.67 27.94
C GLY A 144 67.51 -9.12 28.19
N ILE A 145 66.54 -10.03 28.24
CA ILE A 145 66.84 -11.46 28.36
C ILE A 145 67.22 -11.96 26.97
N ASP A 146 68.38 -12.61 26.87
CA ASP A 146 68.79 -13.31 25.67
C ASP A 146 67.80 -14.43 25.34
N THR A 147 67.14 -14.28 24.20
CA THR A 147 66.07 -15.16 23.73
C THR A 147 66.59 -15.96 22.55
N ALA A 148 66.89 -17.23 22.80
CA ALA A 148 67.19 -18.23 21.77
C ALA A 148 65.93 -18.62 20.94
N ALA A 149 65.06 -17.66 20.64
CA ALA A 149 63.83 -17.80 19.87
C ALA A 149 64.03 -17.07 18.53
N GLY A 150 63.63 -17.71 17.44
CA GLY A 150 63.92 -17.20 16.11
C GLY A 150 63.23 -15.89 15.80
N LEU A 151 63.94 -15.00 15.10
CA LEU A 151 63.50 -13.65 14.77
C LEU A 151 62.14 -13.60 14.07
N ARG A 152 61.77 -14.63 13.28
CA ARG A 152 60.48 -14.64 12.57
C ARG A 152 59.25 -14.65 13.48
N ASP A 153 59.34 -15.33 14.62
CA ASP A 153 58.21 -15.45 15.56
C ASP A 153 58.14 -14.22 16.50
N ASP A 154 59.22 -13.44 16.58
CA ASP A 154 59.44 -12.38 17.56
C ASP A 154 59.44 -10.96 16.97
N LEU A 155 59.10 -10.77 15.68
CA LEU A 155 59.00 -9.46 15.04
C LEU A 155 57.54 -9.08 14.73
N VAL A 156 57.23 -7.79 14.84
CA VAL A 156 55.98 -7.18 14.37
C VAL A 156 56.32 -6.35 13.14
N GLU A 157 55.68 -6.66 12.03
CA GLU A 157 55.73 -5.84 10.80
C GLU A 157 55.24 -4.42 11.15
N ASP A 158 55.94 -3.41 10.65
CA ASP A 158 55.44 -2.02 10.58
C ASP A 158 55.17 -1.33 11.94
N ALA A 159 56.07 -1.57 12.91
CA ALA A 159 55.93 -1.04 14.26
C ALA A 159 56.46 0.40 14.47
N PHE A 160 56.89 1.12 13.43
CA PHE A 160 57.51 2.44 13.55
C PHE A 160 56.72 3.49 12.78
N LEU A 161 56.31 4.55 13.47
CA LEU A 161 55.72 5.71 12.81
C LEU A 161 56.83 6.51 12.08
N ASP A 162 56.64 6.77 10.79
CA ASP A 162 57.52 7.65 10.02
C ASP A 162 57.16 9.14 10.21
N GLY A 163 57.67 10.04 9.38
CA GLY A 163 57.44 11.48 9.51
C GLY A 163 56.01 11.87 9.10
N THR A 164 55.84 13.15 8.77
CA THR A 164 54.64 13.61 8.08
C THR A 164 54.99 13.79 6.61
N VAL A 165 54.21 13.21 5.72
CA VAL A 165 54.35 13.38 4.27
C VAL A 165 53.59 14.64 3.86
N GLU A 166 54.33 15.65 3.42
CA GLU A 166 53.79 16.96 3.06
C GLU A 166 53.77 17.13 1.53
N GLY A 167 52.59 17.46 0.99
CA GLY A 167 52.40 17.85 -0.38
C GLY A 167 52.96 19.25 -0.67
N THR A 168 52.79 19.70 -1.92
CA THR A 168 53.28 20.98 -2.40
C THR A 168 52.16 22.03 -2.40
N SER A 169 52.15 22.92 -3.39
CA SER A 169 51.12 23.96 -3.51
C SER A 169 50.39 23.86 -4.86
N GLY A 170 50.36 22.67 -5.43
CA GLY A 170 49.60 22.36 -6.62
C GLY A 170 49.56 20.87 -6.82
N ASP A 171 48.62 20.41 -7.64
CA ASP A 171 48.17 19.02 -7.80
C ASP A 171 49.29 17.97 -7.63
N ASP A 172 49.27 17.28 -6.49
CA ASP A 172 50.16 16.21 -6.09
C ASP A 172 49.49 14.83 -6.24
N ASP A 173 50.30 13.82 -6.55
CA ASP A 173 49.90 12.40 -6.59
C ASP A 173 50.66 11.70 -5.45
N ILE A 174 50.08 11.78 -4.26
CA ILE A 174 50.65 11.33 -2.99
C ILE A 174 50.28 9.86 -2.78
N GLY A 175 51.17 8.98 -3.22
CA GLY A 175 51.11 7.53 -3.00
C GLY A 175 52.45 6.99 -2.45
N GLU A 176 52.60 5.67 -2.32
CA GLU A 176 53.85 5.01 -1.85
C GLU A 176 55.15 5.47 -2.55
N SER A 177 55.04 6.02 -3.75
CA SER A 177 56.18 6.49 -4.55
C SER A 177 56.47 7.99 -4.41
N TYR A 178 55.59 8.73 -3.72
CA TYR A 178 55.76 10.14 -3.43
C TYR A 178 56.89 10.36 -2.45
N THR A 179 57.60 11.47 -2.57
CA THR A 179 58.66 11.85 -1.63
C THR A 179 58.60 13.35 -1.44
N ASP A 180 58.41 13.79 -0.21
CA ASP A 180 58.30 15.20 0.10
C ASP A 180 59.66 15.93 0.00
N ALA A 181 59.66 17.22 0.31
CA ALA A 181 60.85 18.07 0.25
C ALA A 181 61.93 17.71 1.29
N ASP A 182 61.54 17.11 2.41
CA ASP A 182 62.42 16.70 3.50
C ASP A 182 62.93 15.25 3.32
N GLY A 183 62.34 14.50 2.38
CA GLY A 183 62.73 13.15 1.99
C GLY A 183 61.85 12.05 2.58
N THR A 184 60.73 12.39 3.23
CA THR A 184 59.75 11.44 3.78
C THR A 184 58.93 10.82 2.65
N GLN A 185 58.55 9.55 2.80
CA GLN A 185 57.66 8.81 1.90
C GLN A 185 56.62 8.11 2.77
N MET A 186 55.42 7.88 2.23
CA MET A 186 54.47 6.97 2.86
C MET A 186 55.03 5.55 2.82
N ASN A 187 54.68 4.74 3.80
CA ASN A 187 55.16 3.37 3.82
C ASN A 187 54.47 2.55 2.71
N ALA A 188 55.21 1.66 2.07
CA ALA A 188 54.69 0.87 0.94
C ALA A 188 54.03 -0.45 1.36
N TYR A 189 53.83 -0.68 2.67
CA TYR A 189 53.50 -2.01 3.20
C TYR A 189 52.44 -2.06 4.31
N GLY A 190 51.84 -0.94 4.72
CA GLY A 190 50.64 -0.95 5.56
C GLY A 190 50.83 -0.48 7.01
N GLY A 191 51.67 0.52 7.25
CA GLY A 191 51.84 1.18 8.55
C GLY A 191 51.07 2.50 8.66
N ASP A 192 50.95 3.02 9.88
CA ASP A 192 50.21 4.25 10.14
C ASP A 192 50.98 5.47 9.55
N ASP A 193 50.45 6.11 8.51
CA ASP A 193 51.01 7.29 7.86
C ASP A 193 50.32 8.58 8.32
N THR A 194 51.03 9.72 8.22
CA THR A 194 50.43 11.05 8.40
C THR A 194 50.68 11.89 7.16
N VAL A 195 49.62 12.34 6.48
CA VAL A 195 49.68 12.99 5.18
C VAL A 195 48.96 14.34 5.21
N PHE A 196 49.61 15.39 4.68
CA PHE A 196 48.99 16.67 4.38
C PHE A 196 49.10 16.93 2.87
N GLY A 197 47.98 17.08 2.16
CA GLY A 197 47.95 17.41 0.72
C GLY A 197 48.40 18.85 0.47
N GLY A 198 47.74 19.81 1.11
CA GLY A 198 48.14 21.22 1.10
C GLY A 198 47.23 22.09 0.24
N ASP A 199 47.80 22.80 -0.74
CA ASP A 199 47.01 23.51 -1.75
C ASP A 199 47.11 22.72 -3.07
N GLY A 200 46.01 22.53 -3.80
CA GLY A 200 46.02 21.85 -5.10
C GLY A 200 44.95 20.77 -5.17
N ALA A 201 44.59 20.32 -6.38
CA ALA A 201 43.69 19.18 -6.51
C ALA A 201 44.51 17.89 -6.42
N ASP A 202 44.65 17.39 -5.20
CA ASP A 202 45.57 16.30 -4.87
C ASP A 202 44.89 14.94 -4.99
N THR A 203 45.69 13.91 -5.27
CA THR A 203 45.28 12.51 -5.21
C THR A 203 46.10 11.82 -4.15
N ILE A 204 45.47 11.39 -3.07
CA ILE A 204 46.10 10.79 -1.90
C ILE A 204 45.66 9.32 -1.77
N SER A 205 46.63 8.42 -1.61
CA SER A 205 46.39 6.99 -1.39
C SER A 205 47.37 6.47 -0.34
N ALA A 206 46.91 6.37 0.92
CA ALA A 206 47.77 6.04 2.06
C ALA A 206 48.08 4.54 2.17
N GLY A 207 47.11 3.66 1.88
CA GLY A 207 47.36 2.25 1.61
C GLY A 207 46.84 1.33 2.70
N GLY A 208 47.62 1.05 3.72
CA GLY A 208 47.10 0.32 4.89
C GLY A 208 47.78 0.82 6.16
N GLY A 209 47.26 0.45 7.32
CA GLY A 209 47.63 1.08 8.59
C GLY A 209 46.54 2.05 9.04
N ASP A 210 46.60 2.51 10.29
CA ASP A 210 45.64 3.50 10.80
C ASP A 210 46.14 4.91 10.42
N ASP A 211 45.72 5.41 9.25
CA ASP A 211 46.28 6.61 8.63
C ASP A 211 45.62 7.91 9.10
N ALA A 212 46.38 9.01 9.09
CA ALA A 212 45.88 10.36 9.37
C ALA A 212 46.10 11.28 8.16
N ILE A 213 45.02 11.64 7.47
CA ILE A 213 45.06 12.36 6.19
C ILE A 213 44.28 13.67 6.30
N ASP A 214 44.86 14.75 5.78
CA ASP A 214 44.22 16.06 5.60
C ASP A 214 44.51 16.53 4.17
N GLY A 215 43.47 16.57 3.33
CA GLY A 215 43.55 16.93 1.90
C GLY A 215 44.00 18.37 1.72
N GLY A 216 43.28 19.30 2.36
CA GLY A 216 43.67 20.70 2.44
C GLY A 216 42.73 21.62 1.67
N ASN A 217 43.22 22.33 0.66
CA ASN A 217 42.42 23.23 -0.15
C ASN A 217 42.36 22.75 -1.61
N ASP A 218 41.24 23.04 -2.25
CA ASP A 218 40.86 22.60 -3.61
C ASP A 218 40.32 21.15 -3.60
N ALA A 219 39.82 20.68 -4.75
CA ALA A 219 39.07 19.43 -4.84
C ALA A 219 40.01 18.20 -4.89
N ASP A 220 40.04 17.45 -3.81
CA ASP A 220 40.94 16.32 -3.60
C ASP A 220 40.27 14.96 -3.85
N VAL A 221 41.10 13.95 -4.11
CA VAL A 221 40.68 12.54 -4.17
C VAL A 221 41.49 11.76 -3.16
N ILE A 222 40.85 11.29 -2.10
CA ILE A 222 41.50 10.70 -0.93
C ILE A 222 41.04 9.26 -0.74
N SER A 223 42.00 8.35 -0.55
CA SER A 223 41.78 6.96 -0.17
C SER A 223 42.63 6.61 1.05
N GLY A 224 41.98 6.21 2.16
CA GLY A 224 42.64 5.70 3.35
C GLY A 224 43.23 4.32 3.10
N GLY A 225 42.36 3.32 2.96
CA GLY A 225 42.73 1.96 2.56
C GLY A 225 42.38 0.94 3.64
N ASP A 226 43.30 0.03 3.99
CA ASP A 226 43.04 -0.97 5.03
C ASP A 226 43.46 -0.42 6.42
N GLY A 227 42.54 -0.13 7.34
CA GLY A 227 42.91 0.41 8.65
C GLY A 227 41.78 1.16 9.36
N GLN A 228 42.06 1.80 10.48
CA GLN A 228 41.14 2.77 11.10
C GLN A 228 41.61 4.18 10.78
N ASP A 229 41.15 4.69 9.64
CA ASP A 229 41.68 5.92 9.09
C ASP A 229 40.97 7.15 9.65
N THR A 230 41.70 8.25 9.78
CA THR A 230 41.16 9.59 10.09
C THR A 230 41.42 10.50 8.90
N ILE A 231 40.37 10.84 8.16
CA ILE A 231 40.45 11.61 6.91
C ILE A 231 39.67 12.91 7.05
N SER A 232 40.31 14.02 6.68
CA SER A 232 39.69 15.33 6.48
C SER A 232 39.87 15.76 5.02
N GLY A 233 38.79 16.08 4.31
CA GLY A 233 38.86 16.63 2.95
C GLY A 233 39.44 18.04 2.97
N GLY A 234 38.77 18.94 3.71
CA GLY A 234 39.24 20.30 3.94
C GLY A 234 38.32 21.30 3.29
N SER A 235 38.75 22.00 2.24
CA SER A 235 37.88 22.89 1.46
C SER A 235 37.98 22.56 -0.01
N GLY A 236 36.85 22.36 -0.68
CA GLY A 236 36.85 21.82 -2.03
C GLY A 236 35.68 20.87 -2.21
N ASP A 237 35.45 20.43 -3.45
CA ASP A 237 34.49 19.35 -3.68
C ASP A 237 35.27 18.03 -3.65
N ASP A 238 35.45 17.44 -2.47
CA ASP A 238 36.37 16.32 -2.27
C ASP A 238 35.73 14.96 -2.55
N VAL A 239 36.54 13.97 -2.90
CA VAL A 239 36.13 12.57 -3.06
C VAL A 239 36.88 11.72 -2.05
N ILE A 240 36.16 11.18 -1.06
CA ILE A 240 36.75 10.47 0.08
C ILE A 240 36.31 9.00 0.05
N LEU A 241 37.29 8.11 0.12
CA LEU A 241 37.12 6.67 0.30
C LEU A 241 37.86 6.25 1.58
N GLY A 242 37.12 5.85 2.62
CA GLY A 242 37.73 5.34 3.86
C GLY A 242 38.51 4.05 3.60
N GLY A 243 37.81 3.03 3.09
CA GLY A 243 38.40 1.73 2.77
C GLY A 243 37.85 0.67 3.70
N VAL A 244 38.69 -0.25 4.18
CA VAL A 244 38.29 -1.32 5.10
C VAL A 244 38.72 -0.95 6.52
N GLY A 245 37.77 -0.82 7.43
CA GLY A 245 38.06 -0.83 8.86
C GLY A 245 37.06 -0.06 9.68
N ALA A 246 37.48 0.93 10.46
CA ALA A 246 36.54 1.72 11.26
C ALA A 246 36.97 3.16 11.20
N ASP A 247 36.51 3.84 10.16
CA ASP A 247 37.10 5.09 9.71
C ASP A 247 36.35 6.30 10.25
N SER A 248 37.04 7.43 10.32
CA SER A 248 36.50 8.74 10.66
C SER A 248 36.72 9.67 9.48
N LEU A 249 35.66 9.93 8.72
CA LEU A 249 35.66 10.72 7.49
C LEU A 249 34.96 12.05 7.74
N ASP A 250 35.65 13.16 7.48
CA ASP A 250 35.15 14.54 7.57
C ASP A 250 35.37 15.21 6.21
N GLY A 251 34.30 15.67 5.55
CA GLY A 251 34.37 16.34 4.25
C GLY A 251 34.95 17.74 4.39
N GLY A 252 34.30 18.57 5.20
CA GLY A 252 34.77 19.89 5.58
C GLY A 252 33.89 21.02 5.03
N ASP A 253 34.44 21.85 4.15
CA ASP A 253 33.74 22.94 3.48
C ASP A 253 33.50 22.57 2.00
N ASP A 254 32.35 22.97 1.44
CA ASP A 254 31.89 22.72 0.05
C ASP A 254 31.23 21.34 -0.16
N ALA A 255 31.15 20.82 -1.39
CA ALA A 255 30.28 19.68 -1.71
C ALA A 255 31.08 18.38 -1.86
N ASP A 256 31.05 17.56 -0.82
CA ASP A 256 31.92 16.39 -0.73
C ASP A 256 31.22 15.09 -1.16
N ARG A 257 32.02 14.10 -1.54
CA ARG A 257 31.55 12.78 -1.96
C ARG A 257 32.28 11.67 -1.21
N PHE A 258 31.54 10.95 -0.38
CA PHE A 258 32.02 9.76 0.32
C PHE A 258 31.66 8.50 -0.46
N ILE A 259 32.59 7.62 -0.75
CA ILE A 259 32.34 6.34 -1.45
C ILE A 259 32.43 5.19 -0.44
N LEU A 260 31.41 4.35 -0.37
CA LEU A 260 31.38 3.15 0.45
C LEU A 260 31.46 1.89 -0.42
N GLU A 261 32.48 1.07 -0.18
CA GLU A 261 32.70 -0.21 -0.87
C GLU A 261 32.38 -1.42 0.03
N ASP A 262 32.33 -2.63 -0.55
CA ASP A 262 32.04 -3.85 0.20
C ASP A 262 33.05 -4.09 1.34
N ASN A 263 32.54 -4.33 2.55
CA ASN A 263 33.31 -4.52 3.79
C ASN A 263 33.97 -3.25 4.34
N PHE A 264 33.37 -2.09 4.09
CA PHE A 264 33.84 -0.81 4.64
C PHE A 264 34.04 -0.82 6.17
N GLY A 265 33.24 -1.60 6.90
CA GLY A 265 33.39 -1.80 8.33
C GLY A 265 32.56 -0.83 9.17
N ASN A 266 33.11 -0.20 10.21
CA ASN A 266 32.34 0.58 11.20
C ASN A 266 32.69 2.08 11.18
N ASP A 267 32.15 2.81 10.22
CA ASP A 267 32.62 4.17 9.92
C ASP A 267 31.80 5.26 10.61
N THR A 268 32.41 6.42 10.72
CA THR A 268 31.79 7.70 11.11
C THR A 268 32.02 8.69 9.98
N ILE A 269 30.94 9.24 9.42
CA ILE A 269 30.98 10.16 8.28
C ILE A 269 30.35 11.48 8.71
N ILE A 270 31.06 12.58 8.45
CA ILE A 270 30.62 13.94 8.68
C ILE A 270 30.79 14.66 7.35
N GLY A 271 29.72 15.19 6.76
CA GLY A 271 29.83 15.93 5.50
C GLY A 271 30.51 17.25 5.72
N GLY A 272 29.81 18.20 6.33
CA GLY A 272 30.34 19.55 6.47
C GLY A 272 29.21 20.54 6.69
N GLU A 273 29.53 21.82 6.86
CA GLU A 273 28.53 22.91 6.73
C GLU A 273 29.15 24.17 6.10
N GLY A 274 30.40 24.06 5.66
CA GLY A 274 31.12 25.16 5.04
C GLY A 274 30.77 25.25 3.56
N GLY A 275 30.95 26.42 2.95
CA GLY A 275 30.90 26.51 1.49
C GLY A 275 29.54 26.22 0.83
N THR A 276 29.58 25.58 -0.35
CA THR A 276 28.45 25.11 -1.16
C THR A 276 28.09 23.67 -0.76
N ASP A 277 27.06 23.55 0.07
CA ASP A 277 26.84 22.40 0.97
C ASP A 277 25.89 21.34 0.36
N ILE A 278 26.41 20.38 -0.41
CA ILE A 278 25.66 19.17 -0.83
C ILE A 278 26.57 17.96 -0.72
N ASP A 279 26.60 17.37 0.46
CA ASP A 279 27.43 16.21 0.74
C ASP A 279 26.74 14.93 0.34
N THR A 280 27.48 14.06 -0.36
CA THR A 280 26.95 12.88 -1.03
C THR A 280 27.62 11.60 -0.54
N ILE A 281 26.84 10.65 -0.05
CA ILE A 281 27.31 9.28 0.20
C ILE A 281 26.96 8.37 -0.99
N ASP A 282 27.97 7.86 -1.68
CA ASP A 282 27.87 6.91 -2.78
C ASP A 282 27.97 5.44 -2.32
N LEU A 283 26.83 4.75 -2.40
CA LEU A 283 26.61 3.34 -2.10
C LEU A 283 26.53 2.48 -3.38
N SER A 284 26.79 3.06 -4.56
CA SER A 284 26.67 2.36 -5.86
C SER A 284 27.61 1.15 -6.00
N ALA A 285 28.69 1.12 -5.23
CA ALA A 285 29.66 0.04 -5.20
C ALA A 285 29.26 -1.13 -4.27
N LEU A 286 28.26 -0.96 -3.41
CA LEU A 286 27.85 -1.98 -2.44
C LEU A 286 27.08 -3.13 -3.08
N THR A 287 27.34 -4.34 -2.63
CA THR A 287 26.59 -5.54 -3.00
C THR A 287 25.70 -6.02 -1.85
N GLY A 288 24.53 -6.59 -2.19
CA GLY A 288 23.55 -7.06 -1.19
C GLY A 288 22.56 -6.00 -0.72
N GLN A 289 21.82 -6.31 0.34
CA GLN A 289 20.80 -5.40 0.91
C GLN A 289 21.49 -4.28 1.69
N VAL A 290 21.11 -3.04 1.37
CA VAL A 290 21.55 -1.82 2.06
C VAL A 290 20.34 -1.23 2.78
N THR A 291 20.53 -0.76 4.01
CA THR A 291 19.51 -0.06 4.78
C THR A 291 20.07 1.25 5.30
N VAL A 292 19.43 2.36 4.93
CA VAL A 292 19.74 3.71 5.45
C VAL A 292 18.64 4.09 6.44
N SER A 293 19.02 4.50 7.66
CA SER A 293 18.11 4.80 8.77
C SER A 293 18.42 6.17 9.35
N PHE A 294 17.55 7.15 9.14
CA PHE A 294 17.71 8.49 9.68
C PHE A 294 17.36 8.53 11.17
N THR A 295 18.24 9.12 11.99
CA THR A 295 18.09 9.29 13.45
C THR A 295 17.88 10.74 13.88
N GLY A 296 18.07 11.68 12.95
CA GLY A 296 17.88 13.12 13.10
C GLY A 296 17.95 13.82 11.75
N VAL A 297 17.88 15.16 11.76
CA VAL A 297 18.13 15.98 10.57
C VAL A 297 19.57 15.77 10.13
N ASP A 298 19.74 15.37 8.87
CA ASP A 298 21.01 15.09 8.20
C ASP A 298 21.85 14.05 8.96
N GLN A 299 21.23 13.18 9.77
CA GLN A 299 21.92 12.25 10.66
C GLN A 299 21.29 10.87 10.62
N GLY A 300 22.11 9.82 10.65
CA GLY A 300 21.58 8.46 10.58
C GLY A 300 22.63 7.36 10.63
N ILE A 301 22.19 6.17 10.24
CA ILE A 301 22.96 4.93 10.24
C ILE A 301 22.73 4.21 8.91
N ILE A 302 23.80 3.82 8.24
CA ILE A 302 23.79 2.92 7.09
C ILE A 302 24.19 1.53 7.57
N SER A 303 23.54 0.49 7.07
CA SER A 303 23.92 -0.90 7.34
C SER A 303 23.88 -1.76 6.09
N ASN A 304 24.91 -2.59 5.94
CA ASN A 304 25.01 -3.66 4.95
C ASN A 304 25.57 -4.91 5.65
N SER A 305 25.50 -6.07 5.02
CA SER A 305 26.19 -7.28 5.48
C SER A 305 27.70 -7.11 5.75
N GLY A 306 28.34 -6.10 5.15
CA GLY A 306 29.76 -5.76 5.30
C GLY A 306 30.11 -4.71 6.38
N GLY A 307 29.14 -4.01 7.00
CA GLY A 307 29.47 -2.90 7.92
C GLY A 307 28.30 -2.03 8.39
N PHE A 308 28.60 -1.09 9.29
CA PHE A 308 27.70 -0.04 9.81
C PHE A 308 28.37 1.34 9.72
N ALA A 309 27.79 2.33 9.04
CA ALA A 309 28.31 3.70 9.04
C ALA A 309 27.34 4.63 9.77
N ASN A 310 27.83 5.42 10.73
CA ASN A 310 27.06 6.52 11.31
C ASN A 310 27.35 7.77 10.50
N PHE A 311 26.33 8.52 10.08
CA PHE A 311 26.52 9.76 9.33
C PHE A 311 25.88 10.95 10.03
N SER A 312 26.46 12.13 9.80
CA SER A 312 25.90 13.43 10.17
C SER A 312 26.24 14.49 9.12
N GLN A 313 25.33 15.44 8.90
CA GLN A 313 25.50 16.56 7.96
C GLN A 313 25.70 16.01 6.54
N ILE A 314 24.71 15.26 6.03
CA ILE A 314 24.73 14.64 4.69
C ILE A 314 23.42 14.89 3.98
N GLU A 315 23.48 15.45 2.77
CA GLU A 315 22.33 15.89 1.99
C GLU A 315 21.95 14.94 0.86
N GLN A 316 22.81 13.99 0.49
CA GLN A 316 22.59 13.13 -0.66
C GLN A 316 23.17 11.71 -0.50
N PHE A 317 22.51 10.75 -1.14
CA PHE A 317 22.90 9.35 -1.24
C PHE A 317 22.84 8.91 -2.69
N ILE A 318 23.73 8.01 -3.12
CA ILE A 318 23.62 7.27 -4.37
C ILE A 318 23.52 5.79 -4.04
N LEU A 319 22.43 5.12 -4.41
CA LEU A 319 22.13 3.74 -4.05
C LEU A 319 22.87 2.72 -4.96
N PRO A 320 22.94 1.42 -4.58
CA PRO A 320 23.58 0.35 -5.36
C PRO A 320 23.15 0.20 -6.83
N ASN A 321 21.94 0.65 -7.18
CA ASN A 321 21.40 0.67 -8.53
C ASN A 321 21.82 1.92 -9.35
N GLY A 322 22.57 2.84 -8.73
CA GLY A 322 22.97 4.14 -9.30
C GLY A 322 21.92 5.24 -9.16
N GLU A 323 20.88 5.03 -8.37
CA GLU A 323 19.84 6.02 -8.07
C GLU A 323 20.30 7.04 -7.04
N THR A 324 19.92 8.30 -7.17
CA THR A 324 20.32 9.37 -6.25
C THR A 324 19.13 9.79 -5.39
N VAL A 325 19.29 9.78 -4.06
CA VAL A 325 18.26 10.16 -3.07
C VAL A 325 18.80 11.33 -2.24
N ALA A 326 18.03 12.41 -2.07
CA ALA A 326 18.43 13.53 -1.23
C ALA A 326 17.91 13.37 0.21
N SER A 327 18.73 13.66 1.20
CA SER A 327 18.34 13.90 2.59
C SER A 327 18.28 15.41 2.78
N GLY A 328 17.10 16.03 2.67
CA GLY A 328 17.11 17.50 2.68
C GLY A 328 15.77 18.15 2.90
N THR A 329 15.40 18.30 4.17
CA THR A 329 14.30 19.13 4.68
C THR A 329 12.90 18.62 4.39
N ALA A 330 11.90 19.23 5.06
CA ALA A 330 10.52 18.84 4.92
C ALA A 330 10.10 18.86 3.45
N GLY A 331 9.78 17.69 2.90
CA GLY A 331 9.24 17.51 1.56
C GLY A 331 10.22 17.20 0.48
N ASP A 332 10.78 15.98 0.51
CA ASP A 332 11.27 15.26 -0.68
C ASP A 332 11.96 13.95 -0.21
N VAL A 333 11.18 13.02 0.38
CA VAL A 333 11.61 11.62 0.57
C VAL A 333 11.31 10.83 -0.70
N ILE A 334 12.34 10.33 -1.40
CA ILE A 334 12.20 9.24 -2.38
C ILE A 334 12.51 7.91 -1.70
N THR A 335 11.46 7.14 -1.40
CA THR A 335 11.58 5.75 -0.94
C THR A 335 11.08 4.84 -2.04
N VAL A 336 11.90 3.86 -2.47
CA VAL A 336 11.52 2.82 -3.44
C VAL A 336 11.58 1.47 -2.73
N GLY A 337 10.44 0.79 -2.64
CA GLY A 337 10.38 -0.58 -2.11
C GLY A 337 10.89 -1.64 -3.10
N ASP A 338 10.98 -2.89 -2.63
CA ASP A 338 11.45 -4.03 -3.43
C ASP A 338 10.30 -4.87 -3.99
N ALA A 339 10.36 -6.21 -3.90
CA ALA A 339 9.29 -7.09 -4.37
C ALA A 339 8.51 -7.75 -3.21
N GLY A 340 8.68 -7.24 -2.00
CA GLY A 340 8.10 -7.75 -0.77
C GLY A 340 7.45 -6.64 0.04
N SER A 341 6.55 -7.00 0.94
CA SER A 341 5.82 -6.05 1.79
C SER A 341 6.74 -5.10 2.58
N ASN A 342 6.61 -3.81 2.32
CA ASN A 342 7.41 -2.72 2.86
C ASN A 342 6.57 -1.77 3.72
N GLY A 343 7.26 -0.93 4.49
CA GLY A 343 6.66 0.14 5.29
C GLY A 343 7.42 1.44 5.03
N ILE A 344 6.77 2.42 4.44
CA ILE A 344 7.33 3.65 3.89
C ILE A 344 6.66 4.86 4.56
N GLY A 345 7.44 5.89 4.89
CA GLY A 345 6.93 7.12 5.52
C GLY A 345 7.70 8.36 5.07
N GLY A 346 7.00 9.39 4.57
CA GLY A 346 7.57 10.65 4.10
C GLY A 346 7.85 11.65 5.23
N GLY A 347 6.86 11.92 6.08
CA GLY A 347 7.02 12.68 7.31
C GLY A 347 6.43 14.08 7.25
N ASN A 348 7.25 15.11 7.05
CA ASN A 348 6.76 16.49 6.88
C ASN A 348 7.26 17.03 5.54
N GLY A 349 6.49 17.92 4.93
CA GLY A 349 6.66 18.53 3.61
C GLY A 349 6.38 17.57 2.46
N ASP A 350 6.27 18.15 1.26
CA ASP A 350 5.98 17.53 -0.04
C ASP A 350 6.94 16.37 -0.48
N ASP A 351 6.58 15.11 -0.26
CA ASP A 351 7.43 13.92 -0.50
C ASP A 351 7.13 13.19 -1.84
N THR A 352 7.99 12.25 -2.28
CA THR A 352 7.74 11.41 -3.48
C THR A 352 8.00 9.92 -3.22
N LEU A 353 6.98 9.13 -2.91
CA LEU A 353 7.09 7.76 -2.40
C LEU A 353 6.72 6.69 -3.45
N SER A 354 7.37 5.51 -3.44
CA SER A 354 7.05 4.34 -4.30
C SER A 354 7.15 3.01 -3.53
N GLY A 355 6.07 2.23 -3.52
CA GLY A 355 5.95 0.91 -2.88
C GLY A 355 6.70 -0.20 -3.61
N GLY A 356 6.68 -0.20 -4.94
CA GLY A 356 7.25 -1.28 -5.74
C GLY A 356 6.29 -2.47 -5.88
N ASP A 357 6.81 -3.68 -6.07
CA ASP A 357 5.94 -4.86 -6.09
C ASP A 357 5.78 -5.34 -4.63
N GLY A 358 4.58 -5.71 -4.18
CA GLY A 358 4.37 -6.17 -2.81
C GLY A 358 3.04 -5.70 -2.25
N ASN A 359 2.79 -6.06 -0.99
CA ASN A 359 1.65 -5.49 -0.26
C ASN A 359 2.25 -4.54 0.77
N ASP A 360 2.25 -3.25 0.47
CA ASP A 360 3.03 -2.23 1.14
C ASP A 360 2.17 -1.35 2.04
N GLY A 361 2.82 -0.69 3.00
CA GLY A 361 2.20 0.35 3.83
C GLY A 361 2.93 1.66 3.62
N ILE A 362 2.28 2.65 3.00
CA ILE A 362 2.89 3.94 2.63
C ILE A 362 2.16 5.09 3.34
N GLY A 363 2.90 6.00 3.96
CA GLY A 363 2.35 7.23 4.52
C GLY A 363 3.11 8.46 4.03
N GLY A 364 2.42 9.41 3.39
CA GLY A 364 2.96 10.69 2.94
C GLY A 364 3.41 11.54 4.12
N GLY A 365 2.46 12.05 4.91
CA GLY A 365 2.76 12.85 6.10
C GLY A 365 2.09 14.22 6.03
N ASP A 366 2.66 15.23 6.67
CA ASP A 366 2.28 16.63 6.35
C ASP A 366 3.01 16.99 5.03
N GLY A 367 2.43 17.74 4.10
CA GLY A 367 3.06 18.02 2.79
C GLY A 367 2.12 17.76 1.63
N ASN A 368 2.44 18.29 0.45
CA ASN A 368 1.78 17.91 -0.80
C ASN A 368 2.60 16.79 -1.48
N ASP A 369 2.21 15.55 -1.29
CA ASP A 369 3.02 14.38 -1.58
C ASP A 369 2.68 13.75 -2.94
N LEU A 370 3.61 13.01 -3.52
CA LEU A 370 3.44 12.19 -4.72
C LEU A 370 3.69 10.73 -4.38
N ILE A 371 2.66 9.89 -4.38
CA ILE A 371 2.75 8.51 -3.90
C ILE A 371 2.40 7.51 -5.01
N TYR A 372 3.20 6.46 -5.14
CA TYR A 372 2.96 5.30 -6.01
C TYR A 372 2.91 4.01 -5.15
N GLY A 373 1.81 3.27 -5.15
CA GLY A 373 1.74 1.91 -4.56
C GLY A 373 2.43 0.89 -5.46
N ASP A 374 2.23 1.03 -6.77
CA ASP A 374 2.74 0.17 -7.84
C ASP A 374 2.01 -1.18 -7.93
N GLY A 375 2.49 -2.27 -7.31
CA GLY A 375 1.98 -3.61 -7.61
C GLY A 375 1.78 -4.51 -6.40
N GLY A 376 0.56 -4.61 -5.91
CA GLY A 376 0.03 -5.61 -4.99
C GLY A 376 -1.06 -4.97 -4.13
N ASP A 377 -1.47 -5.59 -3.02
CA ASP A 377 -2.57 -5.00 -2.22
C ASP A 377 -1.98 -4.05 -1.17
N ASP A 378 -1.99 -2.76 -1.46
CA ASP A 378 -1.30 -1.72 -0.69
C ASP A 378 -2.21 -0.98 0.30
N GLY A 379 -1.60 -0.40 1.33
CA GLY A 379 -2.24 0.52 2.26
C GLY A 379 -1.56 1.87 2.22
N ILE A 380 -2.21 2.88 1.65
CA ILE A 380 -1.64 4.22 1.39
C ILE A 380 -2.42 5.29 2.16
N GLY A 381 -1.70 6.21 2.82
CA GLY A 381 -2.27 7.44 3.36
C GLY A 381 -1.48 8.66 2.88
N GLY A 382 -2.14 9.65 2.28
CA GLY A 382 -1.56 10.93 1.85
C GLY A 382 -1.13 11.75 3.06
N GLY A 383 -2.10 12.12 3.88
CA GLY A 383 -1.87 12.74 5.18
C GLY A 383 -2.38 14.17 5.20
N GLY A 384 -1.51 15.17 5.06
CA GLY A 384 -1.87 16.57 5.27
C GLY A 384 -1.27 17.48 4.23
N GLY A 385 -1.97 17.71 3.13
CA GLY A 385 -1.66 18.65 2.06
C GLY A 385 -2.44 18.25 0.82
N ASP A 386 -2.18 18.90 -0.31
CA ASP A 386 -2.83 18.50 -1.57
C ASP A 386 -1.98 17.40 -2.24
N ASP A 387 -2.34 16.14 -2.05
CA ASP A 387 -1.57 14.96 -2.44
C ASP A 387 -1.94 14.41 -3.84
N LEU A 388 -0.99 13.72 -4.49
CA LEU A 388 -1.20 12.99 -5.74
C LEU A 388 -0.83 11.52 -5.54
N ILE A 389 -1.83 10.64 -5.52
CA ILE A 389 -1.67 9.22 -5.17
C ILE A 389 -2.05 8.32 -6.35
N PHE A 390 -1.21 7.33 -6.62
CA PHE A 390 -1.45 6.24 -7.57
C PHE A 390 -1.39 4.90 -6.82
N GLY A 391 -2.49 4.17 -6.71
CA GLY A 391 -2.54 2.83 -6.09
C GLY A 391 -1.75 1.83 -6.93
N GLY A 392 -2.21 1.61 -8.16
CA GLY A 392 -1.51 0.76 -9.13
C GLY A 392 -2.31 -0.49 -9.43
N ALA A 393 -1.76 -1.67 -9.18
CA ALA A 393 -2.42 -2.94 -9.45
C ALA A 393 -2.53 -3.81 -8.20
N GLY A 394 -3.73 -4.22 -7.82
CA GLY A 394 -4.02 -5.00 -6.61
C GLY A 394 -5.26 -4.46 -5.91
N ASP A 395 -5.74 -5.11 -4.85
CA ASP A 395 -6.91 -4.59 -4.13
C ASP A 395 -6.43 -3.58 -3.04
N ASP A 396 -6.37 -2.28 -3.38
CA ASP A 396 -5.71 -1.25 -2.58
C ASP A 396 -6.62 -0.57 -1.55
N GLY A 397 -6.03 -0.10 -0.45
CA GLY A 397 -6.66 0.75 0.55
C GLY A 397 -6.01 2.13 0.61
N ILE A 398 -6.68 3.19 0.16
CA ILE A 398 -6.08 4.53 0.01
C ILE A 398 -6.87 5.59 0.79
N GLY A 399 -6.20 6.50 1.49
CA GLY A 399 -6.81 7.72 2.05
C GLY A 399 -6.03 8.96 1.63
N GLY A 400 -6.71 9.98 1.11
CA GLY A 400 -6.11 11.31 0.88
C GLY A 400 -5.84 12.05 2.19
N ASP A 401 -6.78 11.90 3.14
CA ASP A 401 -6.79 12.52 4.47
C ASP A 401 -7.15 14.02 4.45
N ALA A 402 -6.21 14.97 4.48
CA ALA A 402 -6.55 16.39 4.62
C ALA A 402 -5.88 17.27 3.56
N GLY A 403 -6.68 17.93 2.73
CA GLY A 403 -6.23 18.77 1.61
C GLY A 403 -7.01 18.42 0.35
N ASN A 404 -6.72 19.05 -0.78
CA ASN A 404 -7.42 18.74 -2.03
C ASN A 404 -6.63 17.70 -2.81
N ASP A 405 -6.98 16.45 -2.62
CA ASP A 405 -6.20 15.31 -3.08
C ASP A 405 -6.61 14.86 -4.47
N THR A 406 -5.69 14.22 -5.19
CA THR A 406 -5.96 13.53 -6.45
C THR A 406 -5.52 12.08 -6.34
N ILE A 407 -6.48 11.15 -6.43
CA ILE A 407 -6.24 9.72 -6.22
C ILE A 407 -6.63 8.95 -7.49
N TYR A 408 -5.72 8.10 -7.96
CA TYR A 408 -5.95 7.10 -9.00
C TYR A 408 -5.73 5.71 -8.41
N ALA A 409 -6.80 4.96 -8.13
CA ALA A 409 -6.68 3.66 -7.46
C ALA A 409 -6.10 2.59 -8.41
N GLY A 410 -6.67 2.39 -9.60
CA GLY A 410 -6.03 1.65 -10.68
C GLY A 410 -6.74 0.35 -11.06
N ASP A 411 -6.01 -0.76 -11.12
CA ASP A 411 -6.54 -2.09 -11.44
C ASP A 411 -6.78 -2.86 -10.12
N GLY A 412 -8.02 -3.19 -9.75
CA GLY A 412 -8.25 -3.78 -8.42
C GLY A 412 -9.68 -3.65 -7.94
N ASN A 413 -10.05 -4.30 -6.83
CA ASN A 413 -11.26 -3.89 -6.09
C ASN A 413 -10.81 -3.02 -4.93
N ASP A 414 -10.75 -1.73 -5.17
CA ASP A 414 -10.08 -0.78 -4.29
C ASP A 414 -11.08 -0.21 -3.26
N GLY A 415 -10.56 0.21 -2.12
CA GLY A 415 -11.33 0.91 -1.09
C GLY A 415 -10.63 2.19 -0.69
N PHE A 416 -11.17 3.34 -1.08
CA PHE A 416 -10.48 4.60 -0.85
C PHE A 416 -11.39 5.80 -0.59
N GLY A 417 -10.83 6.83 0.03
CA GLY A 417 -11.52 8.08 0.32
C GLY A 417 -10.64 9.31 0.20
N GLY A 418 -11.26 10.43 -0.19
CA GLY A 418 -10.60 11.74 -0.32
C GLY A 418 -10.26 12.32 1.04
N GLY A 419 -11.26 12.60 1.86
CA GLY A 419 -11.09 13.09 3.23
C GLY A 419 -11.60 14.51 3.38
N ASP A 420 -10.86 15.38 4.07
CA ASP A 420 -11.20 16.81 4.21
C ASP A 420 -10.64 17.58 3.00
N GLY A 421 -11.46 18.01 2.03
CA GLY A 421 -10.91 18.60 0.81
C GLY A 421 -11.90 18.83 -0.30
N ASN A 422 -11.45 19.28 -1.47
CA ASN A 422 -12.24 19.14 -2.71
C ASN A 422 -11.43 18.22 -3.61
N ASP A 423 -11.78 16.94 -3.61
CA ASP A 423 -10.91 15.87 -4.07
C ASP A 423 -11.27 15.40 -5.47
N LEU A 424 -10.29 14.78 -6.13
CA LEU A 424 -10.40 14.20 -7.47
C LEU A 424 -10.10 12.70 -7.37
N LEU A 425 -11.13 11.88 -7.43
CA LEU A 425 -11.07 10.46 -7.10
C LEU A 425 -11.42 9.60 -8.31
N PHE A 426 -10.51 8.70 -8.72
CA PHE A 426 -10.68 7.81 -9.87
C PHE A 426 -10.47 6.35 -9.46
N GLY A 427 -11.51 5.52 -9.59
CA GLY A 427 -11.50 4.08 -9.26
C GLY A 427 -10.65 3.29 -10.26
N GLY A 428 -11.12 3.15 -11.49
CA GLY A 428 -10.37 2.48 -12.55
C GLY A 428 -11.03 1.18 -12.98
N ASP A 429 -10.31 0.07 -13.01
CA ASP A 429 -10.83 -1.24 -13.40
C ASP A 429 -11.10 -2.10 -12.15
N GLY A 430 -12.36 -2.41 -11.85
CA GLY A 430 -12.77 -3.37 -10.81
C GLY A 430 -13.98 -2.88 -10.01
N ASN A 431 -14.31 -3.51 -8.86
CA ASN A 431 -15.50 -3.11 -8.08
C ASN A 431 -15.06 -2.31 -6.85
N ASP A 432 -15.14 -1.00 -6.95
CA ASP A 432 -14.48 -0.09 -6.02
C ASP A 432 -15.43 0.45 -4.94
N GLY A 433 -14.88 0.80 -3.79
CA GLY A 433 -15.55 1.55 -2.74
C GLY A 433 -14.95 2.94 -2.63
N ILE A 434 -15.69 3.97 -3.02
CA ILE A 434 -15.20 5.36 -3.13
C ILE A 434 -15.97 6.27 -2.17
N GLY A 435 -15.27 7.06 -1.36
CA GLY A 435 -15.86 8.12 -0.53
C GLY A 435 -15.24 9.49 -0.80
N GLY A 436 -16.04 10.51 -1.13
CA GLY A 436 -15.55 11.89 -1.20
C GLY A 436 -15.24 12.46 0.18
N ASP A 437 -16.09 12.12 1.15
CA ASP A 437 -16.05 12.60 2.54
C ASP A 437 -16.43 14.07 2.69
N ALA A 438 -15.51 15.01 2.81
CA ALA A 438 -15.81 16.38 3.23
C ALA A 438 -15.25 17.46 2.30
N GLY A 439 -16.03 17.79 1.29
CA GLY A 439 -16.05 19.07 0.58
C GLY A 439 -16.70 18.88 -0.77
N ASN A 440 -16.31 19.63 -1.80
CA ASN A 440 -16.96 19.51 -3.11
C ASN A 440 -16.14 18.62 -4.03
N ASP A 441 -16.44 17.33 -4.01
CA ASP A 441 -15.59 16.29 -4.57
C ASP A 441 -16.01 15.90 -5.99
N THR A 442 -15.07 15.33 -6.76
CA THR A 442 -15.32 14.75 -8.08
C THR A 442 -14.88 13.31 -8.09
N LEU A 443 -15.84 12.38 -8.23
CA LEU A 443 -15.63 10.94 -8.17
C LEU A 443 -15.97 10.28 -9.51
N ASP A 444 -15.11 9.39 -10.01
CA ASP A 444 -15.33 8.55 -11.19
C ASP A 444 -15.03 7.08 -10.84
N GLY A 445 -16.06 6.23 -10.83
CA GLY A 445 -15.96 4.81 -10.53
C GLY A 445 -15.18 4.02 -11.59
N GLY A 446 -15.30 4.40 -12.85
CA GLY A 446 -14.64 3.70 -13.95
C GLY A 446 -15.40 2.45 -14.39
N ALA A 447 -14.83 1.26 -14.19
CA ALA A 447 -15.33 0.01 -14.75
C ALA A 447 -15.49 -1.09 -13.69
N GLY A 448 -16.71 -1.28 -13.22
CA GLY A 448 -17.16 -2.45 -12.48
C GLY A 448 -18.47 -2.16 -11.78
N ASN A 449 -18.73 -2.77 -10.62
CA ASN A 449 -19.95 -2.49 -9.87
C ASN A 449 -19.55 -1.74 -8.61
N ASP A 450 -19.56 -0.43 -8.69
CA ASP A 450 -18.91 0.44 -7.72
C ASP A 450 -19.88 0.86 -6.62
N ASN A 451 -19.35 1.19 -5.45
CA ASN A 451 -20.11 1.72 -4.32
C ASN A 451 -19.53 3.08 -3.91
N MET A 452 -20.25 4.15 -4.26
CA MET A 452 -19.77 5.52 -4.19
C MET A 452 -20.62 6.35 -3.22
N GLY A 453 -19.97 7.20 -2.42
CA GLY A 453 -20.61 8.21 -1.58
C GLY A 453 -19.92 9.57 -1.74
N GLY A 454 -20.68 10.63 -2.02
CA GLY A 454 -20.16 12.00 -2.16
C GLY A 454 -19.69 12.54 -0.80
N GLY A 455 -20.59 12.49 0.18
CA GLY A 455 -20.30 12.88 1.55
C GLY A 455 -20.94 14.22 1.89
N THR A 456 -20.16 15.24 2.23
CA THR A 456 -20.67 16.58 2.52
C THR A 456 -20.08 17.63 1.60
N GLY A 457 -20.94 18.37 0.91
CA GLY A 457 -20.55 19.42 -0.04
C GLY A 457 -21.31 19.20 -1.35
N ASP A 458 -21.07 20.06 -2.34
CA ASP A 458 -21.76 19.92 -3.63
C ASP A 458 -20.89 19.07 -4.57
N ASP A 459 -21.21 17.79 -4.70
CA ASP A 459 -20.35 16.77 -5.31
C ASP A 459 -20.70 16.48 -6.79
N SER A 460 -19.74 15.90 -7.51
CA SER A 460 -19.92 15.40 -8.88
C SER A 460 -19.51 13.94 -8.99
N LEU A 461 -20.49 13.04 -9.16
CA LEU A 461 -20.29 11.59 -9.15
C LEU A 461 -20.59 10.98 -10.52
N PHE A 462 -19.67 10.16 -11.01
CA PHE A 462 -19.79 9.40 -12.26
C PHE A 462 -19.59 7.91 -11.97
N GLY A 463 -20.64 7.08 -12.12
CA GLY A 463 -20.55 5.63 -11.87
C GLY A 463 -19.67 4.91 -12.89
N GLY A 464 -19.89 5.21 -14.18
CA GLY A 464 -19.08 4.68 -15.25
C GLY A 464 -19.72 3.47 -15.90
N SER A 465 -19.13 2.29 -15.78
CA SER A 465 -19.66 1.07 -16.40
C SER A 465 -19.80 -0.11 -15.47
N GLY A 466 -21.01 -0.64 -15.38
CA GLY A 466 -21.44 -1.77 -14.58
C GLY A 466 -22.58 -1.33 -13.68
N ASN A 467 -22.94 -2.12 -12.67
CA ASN A 467 -24.15 -1.84 -11.89
C ASN A 467 -23.76 -1.16 -10.57
N ASP A 468 -23.85 0.16 -10.54
CA ASP A 468 -23.28 0.98 -9.48
C ASP A 468 -24.29 1.31 -8.38
N ASN A 469 -23.79 1.59 -7.18
CA ASN A 469 -24.57 2.08 -6.05
C ASN A 469 -24.01 3.43 -5.61
N ILE A 470 -24.73 4.50 -5.90
CA ILE A 470 -24.24 5.87 -5.81
C ILE A 470 -25.12 6.70 -4.86
N GLY A 471 -24.50 7.32 -3.85
CA GLY A 471 -25.12 8.31 -2.97
C GLY A 471 -24.44 9.66 -3.08
N GLY A 472 -25.17 10.75 -3.34
CA GLY A 472 -24.64 12.12 -3.22
C GLY A 472 -24.42 12.54 -1.76
N ASP A 473 -25.28 12.05 -0.87
CA ASP A 473 -25.30 12.29 0.57
C ASP A 473 -25.74 13.70 0.99
N SER A 474 -24.89 14.71 1.10
CA SER A 474 -25.27 16.02 1.67
C SER A 474 -24.69 17.20 0.91
N GLY A 475 -25.51 17.82 0.06
CA GLY A 475 -25.23 19.07 -0.64
C GLY A 475 -26.02 19.10 -1.94
N ASP A 476 -25.83 20.12 -2.78
CA ASP A 476 -26.51 20.15 -4.09
C ASP A 476 -25.68 19.34 -5.11
N ASP A 477 -25.93 18.03 -5.19
CA ASP A 477 -25.06 17.06 -5.89
C ASP A 477 -25.41 16.88 -7.37
N THR A 478 -24.44 16.45 -8.17
CA THR A 478 -24.65 16.00 -9.56
C THR A 478 -24.19 14.57 -9.74
N VAL A 479 -25.10 13.67 -10.11
CA VAL A 479 -24.85 12.23 -10.26
C VAL A 479 -25.17 11.75 -11.67
N ASP A 480 -24.26 10.99 -12.28
CA ASP A 480 -24.43 10.27 -13.54
C ASP A 480 -24.03 8.79 -13.36
N GLY A 481 -24.99 7.87 -13.39
CA GLY A 481 -24.75 6.42 -13.24
C GLY A 481 -23.93 5.82 -14.39
N GLY A 482 -24.07 6.34 -15.60
CA GLY A 482 -23.33 5.87 -16.76
C GLY A 482 -24.00 4.70 -17.46
N THR A 483 -23.42 3.50 -17.43
CA THR A 483 -23.96 2.32 -18.13
C THR A 483 -24.07 1.13 -17.20
N GLY A 484 -25.21 0.45 -17.20
CA GLY A 484 -25.51 -0.70 -16.36
C GLY A 484 -26.80 -0.43 -15.58
N ASP A 485 -27.20 -1.36 -14.71
CA ASP A 485 -28.42 -1.18 -13.91
C ASP A 485 -28.03 -0.57 -12.55
N ASP A 486 -28.18 0.75 -12.40
CA ASP A 486 -27.64 1.53 -11.28
C ASP A 486 -28.65 1.81 -10.17
N VAL A 487 -28.18 2.08 -8.96
CA VAL A 487 -28.98 2.56 -7.81
C VAL A 487 -28.44 3.92 -7.39
N ILE A 488 -29.29 4.94 -7.44
CA ILE A 488 -28.90 6.34 -7.23
C ILE A 488 -29.76 6.98 -6.16
N ALA A 489 -29.12 7.52 -5.12
CA ALA A 489 -29.73 8.39 -4.12
C ALA A 489 -29.06 9.76 -4.16
N GLY A 490 -29.84 10.83 -4.26
CA GLY A 490 -29.30 12.20 -4.17
C GLY A 490 -28.81 12.50 -2.76
N GLY A 491 -29.65 12.22 -1.76
CA GLY A 491 -29.37 12.59 -0.38
C GLY A 491 -30.04 13.91 -0.05
N THR A 492 -29.49 14.69 0.88
CA THR A 492 -30.07 15.99 1.26
C THR A 492 -29.48 17.13 0.43
N GLY A 493 -30.32 17.91 -0.23
CA GLY A 493 -29.88 19.01 -1.08
C GLY A 493 -30.87 19.33 -2.18
N ASN A 494 -30.39 19.76 -3.32
CA ASN A 494 -31.19 19.90 -4.53
C ASN A 494 -30.40 19.30 -5.68
N ASP A 495 -30.58 18.00 -5.87
CA ASP A 495 -29.63 17.21 -6.66
C ASP A 495 -30.03 17.14 -8.13
N LEU A 496 -29.06 16.84 -9.00
CA LEU A 496 -29.26 16.52 -10.40
C LEU A 496 -28.83 15.08 -10.66
N LEU A 497 -29.80 14.21 -10.94
CA LEU A 497 -29.59 12.77 -11.08
C LEU A 497 -29.83 12.29 -12.51
N VAL A 498 -28.89 11.54 -13.06
CA VAL A 498 -28.95 10.85 -14.35
C VAL A 498 -28.53 9.40 -14.13
N GLY A 499 -29.33 8.42 -14.56
CA GLY A 499 -28.98 7.00 -14.51
C GLY A 499 -28.16 6.58 -15.72
N GLY A 500 -28.60 6.99 -16.91
CA GLY A 500 -27.84 6.86 -18.13
C GLY A 500 -28.35 5.72 -19.00
N SER A 501 -27.63 4.59 -19.05
CA SER A 501 -27.99 3.45 -19.88
C SER A 501 -28.13 2.18 -19.07
N GLY A 502 -29.35 1.84 -18.70
CA GLY A 502 -29.73 0.54 -18.16
C GLY A 502 -31.05 0.69 -17.44
N ASN A 503 -31.39 -0.25 -16.55
CA ASN A 503 -32.60 -0.09 -15.75
C ASN A 503 -32.24 0.46 -14.38
N ASP A 504 -32.31 1.78 -14.27
CA ASP A 504 -31.79 2.47 -13.10
C ASP A 504 -32.89 2.64 -12.03
N VAL A 505 -32.46 2.71 -10.77
CA VAL A 505 -33.33 2.86 -9.60
C VAL A 505 -32.94 4.13 -8.87
N PHE A 506 -33.84 5.11 -8.86
CA PHE A 506 -33.70 6.31 -8.05
C PHE A 506 -34.37 6.11 -6.69
N GLU A 507 -33.66 6.47 -5.63
CA GLU A 507 -34.15 6.48 -4.25
C GLU A 507 -34.36 7.92 -3.79
N TYR A 508 -35.50 8.17 -3.13
CA TYR A 508 -35.85 9.48 -2.58
C TYR A 508 -36.56 9.29 -1.24
N GLU A 509 -36.07 9.96 -0.21
CA GLU A 509 -36.56 9.95 1.15
C GLU A 509 -37.03 11.33 1.62
N VAL A 510 -37.74 11.35 2.75
CA VAL A 510 -38.22 12.62 3.31
C VAL A 510 -37.06 13.40 3.93
N GLY A 511 -36.85 14.63 3.48
CA GLY A 511 -35.72 15.47 3.89
C GLY A 511 -34.63 15.61 2.82
N ASP A 512 -34.77 14.91 1.69
CA ASP A 512 -33.79 14.92 0.61
C ASP A 512 -33.78 16.26 -0.14
N GLY A 513 -34.86 17.03 -0.09
CA GLY A 513 -34.89 18.38 -0.66
C GLY A 513 -35.59 18.42 -2.02
N SER A 514 -35.09 19.22 -2.95
CA SER A 514 -35.77 19.50 -4.23
C SER A 514 -34.98 19.02 -5.45
N ASP A 515 -35.03 17.72 -5.71
CA ASP A 515 -34.14 17.08 -6.69
C ASP A 515 -34.72 17.09 -8.10
N THR A 516 -33.82 16.93 -9.07
CA THR A 516 -34.10 16.88 -10.50
C THR A 516 -33.56 15.59 -11.09
N ILE A 517 -34.45 14.72 -11.56
CA ILE A 517 -34.05 13.52 -12.29
C ILE A 517 -34.16 13.81 -13.79
N ALA A 518 -33.03 13.74 -14.50
CA ALA A 518 -32.91 14.12 -15.90
C ALA A 518 -32.82 12.94 -16.88
N ASP A 519 -33.18 11.74 -16.42
CA ASP A 519 -33.04 10.50 -17.18
C ASP A 519 -34.36 9.95 -17.74
N PHE A 520 -35.50 10.28 -17.12
CA PHE A 520 -36.80 9.75 -17.52
C PHE A 520 -37.20 10.18 -18.94
N ASN A 521 -37.07 9.25 -19.89
CA ASN A 521 -37.39 9.40 -21.31
C ASN A 521 -36.50 10.39 -22.09
N THR A 522 -35.24 10.56 -21.69
CA THR A 522 -34.26 11.45 -22.31
C THR A 522 -33.00 10.69 -22.72
N GLY A 523 -32.80 10.47 -24.02
CA GLY A 523 -31.59 9.84 -24.53
C GLY A 523 -31.74 8.33 -24.78
N ASN A 524 -30.98 7.50 -24.07
CA ASN A 524 -30.93 6.04 -24.27
C ASN A 524 -32.03 5.28 -23.47
N SER A 525 -32.72 5.96 -22.54
CA SER A 525 -33.79 5.47 -21.63
C SER A 525 -35.20 5.34 -22.25
N GLY A 526 -35.36 5.53 -23.56
CA GLY A 526 -36.59 5.16 -24.27
C GLY A 526 -37.87 5.88 -23.81
N THR A 527 -39.06 5.34 -24.09
CA THR A 527 -40.28 5.71 -23.36
C THR A 527 -40.86 4.47 -22.71
N LEU A 528 -41.47 4.56 -21.52
CA LEU A 528 -42.16 3.40 -20.94
C LEU A 528 -43.16 2.84 -21.99
N ASP A 529 -43.01 1.55 -22.31
CA ASP A 529 -43.71 0.81 -23.37
C ASP A 529 -43.22 0.98 -24.83
N ASP A 530 -42.00 1.46 -25.09
CA ASP A 530 -41.42 1.46 -26.46
C ASP A 530 -40.99 0.07 -26.98
N GLY A 531 -40.98 -0.93 -26.08
CA GLY A 531 -40.64 -2.31 -26.37
C GLY A 531 -39.18 -2.67 -26.10
N ASP A 532 -38.38 -1.72 -25.61
CA ASP A 532 -37.11 -1.96 -24.95
C ASP A 532 -37.34 -2.09 -23.43
N SER A 533 -36.59 -2.97 -22.78
CA SER A 533 -36.69 -3.20 -21.33
C SER A 533 -35.33 -3.32 -20.68
N THR A 534 -34.30 -2.84 -21.36
CA THR A 534 -32.95 -2.74 -20.84
C THR A 534 -32.60 -1.28 -20.54
N ASN A 535 -33.62 -0.42 -20.44
CA ASN A 535 -33.49 1.03 -20.35
C ASN A 535 -34.66 1.67 -19.58
N ASN A 536 -35.35 0.89 -18.71
CA ASN A 536 -36.54 1.35 -18.00
C ASN A 536 -36.17 1.73 -16.57
N ASP A 537 -36.11 3.03 -16.30
CA ASP A 537 -35.75 3.56 -15.00
C ASP A 537 -36.95 3.59 -14.05
N SER A 538 -36.69 3.55 -12.74
CA SER A 538 -37.72 3.40 -11.72
C SER A 538 -37.45 4.21 -10.46
N ILE A 539 -38.53 4.61 -9.78
CA ILE A 539 -38.50 5.28 -8.47
C ILE A 539 -39.74 4.86 -7.67
N ASP A 540 -39.58 4.49 -6.39
CA ASP A 540 -40.69 4.10 -5.51
C ASP A 540 -41.27 5.30 -4.76
N LEU A 541 -42.31 5.91 -5.34
CA LEU A 541 -43.05 7.01 -4.71
C LEU A 541 -44.31 6.55 -3.96
N SER A 542 -44.46 5.24 -3.69
CA SER A 542 -45.63 4.70 -2.99
C SER A 542 -45.72 5.13 -1.52
N GLY A 543 -44.61 5.61 -0.97
CA GLY A 543 -44.53 6.27 0.33
C GLY A 543 -45.10 7.68 0.33
N PHE A 544 -45.23 8.34 -0.83
CA PHE A 544 -45.67 9.74 -0.98
C PHE A 544 -47.07 9.86 -1.61
N TYR A 545 -47.47 8.91 -2.45
CA TYR A 545 -48.77 8.95 -3.14
C TYR A 545 -49.58 7.67 -2.95
N ASP A 546 -50.87 7.84 -2.58
CA ASP A 546 -51.80 6.71 -2.39
C ASP A 546 -52.27 6.10 -3.73
N SER A 547 -52.20 6.88 -4.82
CA SER A 547 -52.51 6.40 -6.17
C SER A 547 -51.78 7.18 -7.27
N ILE A 548 -51.52 6.51 -8.39
CA ILE A 548 -50.91 7.11 -9.58
C ILE A 548 -51.67 8.28 -10.18
N PHE A 549 -52.97 8.38 -9.90
CA PHE A 549 -53.76 9.51 -10.35
C PHE A 549 -53.36 10.79 -9.62
N GLU A 550 -52.98 10.70 -8.34
CA GLU A 550 -52.54 11.85 -7.54
C GLU A 550 -51.17 12.31 -8.02
N LEU A 551 -50.24 11.37 -8.24
CA LEU A 551 -48.93 11.66 -8.83
C LEU A 551 -49.05 12.34 -10.20
N HIS A 552 -49.80 11.75 -11.15
CA HIS A 552 -49.97 12.35 -12.48
C HIS A 552 -50.63 13.73 -12.43
N ALA A 553 -51.56 13.93 -11.49
CA ALA A 553 -52.26 15.19 -11.36
C ALA A 553 -51.37 16.29 -10.77
N ASP A 554 -50.47 15.92 -9.84
CA ASP A 554 -49.45 16.79 -9.26
C ASP A 554 -48.42 17.20 -10.32
N GLN A 555 -47.85 16.23 -11.04
CA GLN A 555 -46.94 16.48 -12.17
C GLN A 555 -47.58 17.36 -13.27
N ALA A 556 -48.90 17.24 -13.48
CA ALA A 556 -49.61 18.03 -14.47
C ALA A 556 -49.96 19.46 -14.01
N ASP A 557 -49.80 19.79 -12.73
CA ASP A 557 -50.07 21.13 -12.20
C ASP A 557 -48.95 22.10 -12.57
N ASP A 558 -47.77 21.91 -11.97
CA ASP A 558 -46.60 22.78 -12.17
C ASP A 558 -45.33 22.04 -12.62
N GLY A 559 -45.39 20.71 -12.79
CA GLY A 559 -44.27 19.89 -13.25
C GLY A 559 -43.34 19.42 -12.13
N VAL A 560 -43.69 19.69 -10.87
CA VAL A 560 -42.94 19.30 -9.67
C VAL A 560 -43.84 18.43 -8.79
N LEU A 561 -43.35 17.26 -8.39
CA LEU A 561 -44.01 16.42 -7.39
C LEU A 561 -43.68 16.96 -6.00
N ASN A 562 -44.63 17.54 -5.27
CA ASN A 562 -44.37 18.19 -3.97
C ASN A 562 -45.67 18.41 -3.13
N GLN A 563 -45.61 19.30 -2.12
CA GLN A 563 -46.80 19.75 -1.37
C GLN A 563 -47.57 20.93 -2.04
N SER A 564 -47.27 21.28 -3.29
CA SER A 564 -47.80 22.49 -3.94
C SER A 564 -49.32 22.50 -3.94
N ASN A 565 -49.86 23.65 -3.56
CA ASN A 565 -51.29 23.91 -3.46
C ASN A 565 -51.73 25.10 -4.30
N THR A 566 -51.01 25.42 -5.38
CA THR A 566 -51.08 26.78 -5.94
C THR A 566 -52.41 27.13 -6.62
N THR A 567 -53.30 27.69 -5.80
CA THR A 567 -53.99 29.00 -5.84
C THR A 567 -54.54 29.59 -7.15
N GLY A 568 -54.64 28.83 -8.25
CA GLY A 568 -55.45 29.20 -9.41
C GLY A 568 -56.95 29.00 -9.13
N PRO A 569 -57.87 29.88 -9.60
CA PRO A 569 -59.31 29.69 -9.41
C PRO A 569 -59.89 28.44 -10.09
N ASP A 570 -59.10 27.79 -10.97
CA ASP A 570 -59.44 26.58 -11.71
C ASP A 570 -58.54 25.37 -11.36
N ALA A 571 -57.60 25.51 -10.40
CA ALA A 571 -56.74 24.41 -9.96
C ALA A 571 -57.57 23.45 -9.08
N VAL A 572 -57.52 22.16 -9.40
CA VAL A 572 -58.17 21.11 -8.60
C VAL A 572 -57.08 20.45 -7.78
N ASP A 573 -57.20 20.57 -6.47
CA ASP A 573 -56.35 19.92 -5.47
C ASP A 573 -56.61 18.40 -5.49
N TYR A 574 -55.58 17.63 -5.80
CA TYR A 574 -55.62 16.18 -5.88
C TYR A 574 -54.74 15.47 -4.83
N SER A 575 -53.92 16.20 -4.06
CA SER A 575 -52.91 15.64 -3.16
C SER A 575 -52.96 16.32 -1.78
N ASN A 576 -53.24 15.52 -0.75
CA ASN A 576 -53.04 15.91 0.65
C ASN A 576 -51.70 15.38 1.18
N ASN A 577 -50.68 15.35 0.33
CA ASN A 577 -49.40 14.69 0.57
C ASN A 577 -48.57 15.50 1.58
N ASP A 578 -48.74 15.20 2.87
CA ASP A 578 -47.99 15.79 3.98
C ASP A 578 -46.63 15.10 4.22
N GLN A 579 -46.24 14.22 3.30
CA GLN A 579 -45.06 13.35 3.44
C GLN A 579 -43.80 14.00 2.86
N PHE A 580 -43.90 14.81 1.79
CA PHE A 580 -42.85 15.77 1.47
C PHE A 580 -42.68 16.77 2.61
N GLY A 581 -41.50 17.34 2.83
CA GLY A 581 -41.30 18.50 3.71
C GLY A 581 -41.68 19.82 3.04
N LEU A 582 -41.65 20.92 3.82
CA LEU A 582 -41.97 22.25 3.30
C LEU A 582 -40.83 22.77 2.42
N GLY A 583 -41.05 22.78 1.11
CA GLY A 583 -40.05 23.23 0.12
C GLY A 583 -39.28 22.10 -0.55
N GLU A 584 -39.62 20.85 -0.22
CA GLU A 584 -39.10 19.64 -0.87
C GLU A 584 -39.92 19.30 -2.12
N GLY A 585 -39.35 18.53 -3.03
CA GLY A 585 -40.05 18.03 -4.21
C GLY A 585 -39.15 17.29 -5.19
N LEU A 586 -39.75 16.72 -6.23
CA LEU A 586 -39.06 16.03 -7.33
C LEU A 586 -39.46 16.63 -8.67
N THR A 587 -38.47 16.98 -9.48
CA THR A 587 -38.64 17.45 -10.86
C THR A 587 -38.11 16.42 -11.83
N PHE A 588 -38.87 16.12 -12.88
CA PHE A 588 -38.41 15.21 -13.94
C PHE A 588 -38.19 15.99 -15.24
N ILE A 589 -37.00 15.89 -15.82
CA ILE A 589 -36.72 16.41 -17.17
C ILE A 589 -37.00 15.30 -18.17
N GLY A 590 -37.82 15.57 -19.20
CA GLY A 590 -38.14 14.57 -20.24
C GLY A 590 -39.42 13.77 -19.99
N ALA A 591 -39.86 13.66 -18.73
CA ALA A 591 -41.10 12.98 -18.37
C ALA A 591 -42.37 13.77 -18.77
N SER A 592 -43.31 13.09 -19.43
CA SER A 592 -44.69 13.54 -19.60
C SER A 592 -45.58 13.13 -18.43
N ALA A 593 -46.53 13.98 -18.04
CA ALA A 593 -47.50 13.74 -16.96
C ALA A 593 -48.57 12.67 -17.27
N ASP A 594 -48.33 11.80 -18.26
CA ASP A 594 -49.17 10.66 -18.61
C ASP A 594 -48.51 9.33 -18.21
N SER A 595 -49.19 8.22 -18.49
CA SER A 595 -48.76 6.89 -18.06
C SER A 595 -47.51 6.35 -18.78
N SER A 596 -46.83 7.16 -19.59
CA SER A 596 -45.59 6.76 -20.28
C SER A 596 -44.31 7.18 -19.55
N SER A 597 -44.42 7.86 -18.40
CA SER A 597 -43.23 8.24 -17.60
C SER A 597 -43.27 7.74 -16.15
N PHE A 598 -44.46 7.45 -15.61
CA PHE A 598 -44.60 6.94 -14.25
C PHE A 598 -45.44 5.67 -14.24
N THR A 599 -44.98 4.66 -13.49
CA THR A 599 -45.79 3.48 -13.17
C THR A 599 -46.21 3.51 -11.70
N PHE A 600 -47.38 2.96 -11.40
CA PHE A 600 -47.79 2.71 -10.02
C PHE A 600 -47.24 1.37 -9.57
N GLU A 601 -46.06 1.35 -8.99
CA GLU A 601 -45.55 0.15 -8.34
C GLU A 601 -46.24 -0.01 -6.97
N ASN A 602 -47.43 -0.63 -6.99
CA ASN A 602 -48.11 -1.06 -5.77
C ASN A 602 -48.13 -2.58 -5.71
N THR A 603 -47.00 -3.14 -5.30
CA THR A 603 -46.79 -4.53 -4.87
C THR A 603 -47.52 -5.55 -5.75
N GLY A 604 -47.15 -5.60 -7.03
CA GLY A 604 -47.83 -6.30 -8.13
C GLY A 604 -47.89 -7.83 -8.07
N VAL A 605 -47.62 -8.49 -6.93
CA VAL A 605 -47.57 -9.96 -6.89
C VAL A 605 -48.85 -10.61 -6.34
N VAL A 606 -49.31 -11.63 -7.07
CA VAL A 606 -50.43 -12.49 -6.72
C VAL A 606 -49.93 -13.58 -5.76
N CYS A 607 -50.42 -13.55 -4.51
CA CYS A 607 -49.94 -14.47 -3.48
C CYS A 607 -51.07 -14.97 -2.60
N PHE A 608 -50.93 -16.21 -2.13
CA PHE A 608 -51.62 -16.69 -0.94
C PHE A 608 -50.79 -16.36 0.30
N THR A 609 -51.39 -16.40 1.48
CA THR A 609 -50.60 -16.35 2.72
C THR A 609 -50.39 -17.74 3.31
N SER A 610 -49.32 -17.90 4.07
CA SER A 610 -49.10 -19.05 4.97
C SER A 610 -50.37 -19.44 5.74
N GLY A 611 -50.61 -20.74 5.83
CA GLY A 611 -51.76 -21.36 6.49
C GLY A 611 -53.01 -21.54 5.61
N THR A 612 -52.97 -21.11 4.35
CA THR A 612 -54.06 -21.31 3.37
C THR A 612 -54.17 -22.79 3.00
N ALA A 613 -55.35 -23.39 3.13
CA ALA A 613 -55.59 -24.76 2.69
C ALA A 613 -55.85 -24.82 1.17
N ILE A 614 -55.06 -25.61 0.44
CA ILE A 614 -55.20 -25.85 -1.00
C ILE A 614 -55.75 -27.25 -1.23
N CYS A 615 -56.70 -27.37 -2.18
CA CYS A 615 -57.29 -28.66 -2.53
C CYS A 615 -56.31 -29.53 -3.33
N THR A 616 -56.00 -30.73 -2.82
CA THR A 616 -55.16 -31.73 -3.50
C THR A 616 -55.91 -33.06 -3.65
N PRO A 617 -55.46 -34.00 -4.50
CA PRO A 617 -56.04 -35.34 -4.57
C PRO A 617 -56.03 -36.11 -3.24
N ARG A 618 -55.19 -35.70 -2.29
CA ARG A 618 -55.08 -36.31 -0.96
C ARG A 618 -55.94 -35.61 0.11
N GLY A 619 -56.70 -34.59 -0.29
CA GLY A 619 -57.47 -33.72 0.61
C GLY A 619 -56.92 -32.29 0.66
N GLU A 620 -57.47 -31.47 1.55
CA GLU A 620 -56.97 -30.11 1.82
C GLU A 620 -55.60 -30.18 2.52
N VAL A 621 -54.58 -29.59 1.90
CA VAL A 621 -53.20 -29.50 2.41
C VAL A 621 -52.87 -28.03 2.62
N LEU A 622 -52.18 -27.69 3.72
CA LEU A 622 -51.75 -26.31 3.93
C LEU A 622 -50.69 -25.95 2.90
N ILE A 623 -50.76 -24.72 2.38
CA ILE A 623 -49.84 -24.23 1.36
C ILE A 623 -48.37 -24.33 1.79
N ASP A 624 -48.08 -24.18 3.08
CA ASP A 624 -46.75 -24.33 3.66
C ASP A 624 -46.17 -25.75 3.55
N ASP A 625 -47.05 -26.75 3.34
CA ASP A 625 -46.70 -28.16 3.24
C ASP A 625 -46.67 -28.66 1.79
N ILE A 626 -47.03 -27.81 0.82
CA ILE A 626 -46.95 -28.12 -0.61
C ILE A 626 -45.48 -28.02 -1.05
N ARG A 627 -45.04 -28.96 -1.87
CA ARG A 627 -43.69 -28.98 -2.45
C ARG A 627 -43.77 -28.99 -3.97
N VAL A 628 -42.71 -28.52 -4.64
CA VAL A 628 -42.56 -28.66 -6.09
C VAL A 628 -42.70 -30.15 -6.46
N GLY A 629 -43.56 -30.42 -7.45
CA GLY A 629 -43.93 -31.76 -7.90
C GLY A 629 -45.24 -32.32 -7.31
N ASP A 630 -45.77 -31.73 -6.23
CA ASP A 630 -47.07 -32.11 -5.68
C ASP A 630 -48.22 -31.81 -6.66
N LEU A 631 -49.29 -32.60 -6.57
CA LEU A 631 -50.49 -32.43 -7.38
C LEU A 631 -51.52 -31.58 -6.64
N VAL A 632 -52.01 -30.53 -7.31
CA VAL A 632 -53.10 -29.66 -6.84
C VAL A 632 -54.31 -29.82 -7.76
N ILE A 633 -55.50 -29.90 -7.19
CA ILE A 633 -56.74 -29.96 -7.96
C ILE A 633 -57.00 -28.61 -8.61
N THR A 634 -57.08 -28.59 -9.94
CA THR A 634 -57.45 -27.40 -10.72
C THR A 634 -58.87 -27.54 -11.27
N MET A 635 -59.49 -26.40 -11.58
CA MET A 635 -60.87 -26.34 -12.06
C MET A 635 -61.05 -26.96 -13.45
N ASP A 636 -60.11 -26.72 -14.36
CA ASP A 636 -60.29 -27.02 -15.79
C ASP A 636 -59.52 -28.27 -16.24
N ASN A 637 -58.38 -28.57 -15.61
CA ASN A 637 -57.42 -29.54 -16.13
C ASN A 637 -57.17 -30.72 -15.18
N GLY A 638 -58.03 -30.91 -14.17
CA GLY A 638 -57.85 -31.94 -13.15
C GLY A 638 -56.60 -31.70 -12.27
N PRO A 639 -56.03 -32.73 -11.64
CA PRO A 639 -54.83 -32.55 -10.83
C PRO A 639 -53.60 -32.14 -11.67
N GLN A 640 -53.02 -30.97 -11.39
CA GLN A 640 -51.82 -30.45 -12.06
C GLN A 640 -50.63 -30.38 -11.11
N ARG A 641 -49.41 -30.51 -11.64
CA ARG A 641 -48.18 -30.49 -10.87
C ARG A 641 -47.73 -29.05 -10.60
N VAL A 642 -47.41 -28.76 -9.35
CA VAL A 642 -46.73 -27.52 -8.98
C VAL A 642 -45.29 -27.60 -9.52
N VAL A 643 -44.87 -26.60 -10.29
CA VAL A 643 -43.54 -26.57 -10.91
C VAL A 643 -42.59 -25.56 -10.27
N TRP A 644 -43.13 -24.58 -9.54
CA TRP A 644 -42.34 -23.62 -8.79
C TRP A 644 -43.15 -23.06 -7.61
N ILE A 645 -42.46 -22.76 -6.51
CA ILE A 645 -43.03 -22.16 -5.30
C ILE A 645 -42.12 -21.01 -4.86
N GLY A 646 -42.63 -19.78 -4.90
CA GLY A 646 -41.93 -18.61 -4.38
C GLY A 646 -42.42 -18.23 -2.99
N HIS A 647 -41.54 -17.66 -2.17
CA HIS A 647 -41.87 -17.14 -0.85
C HIS A 647 -41.41 -15.69 -0.71
N ARG A 648 -42.23 -14.85 -0.08
CA ARG A 648 -41.86 -13.52 0.39
C ARG A 648 -42.29 -13.36 1.84
N HIS A 649 -41.33 -13.10 2.72
CA HIS A 649 -41.62 -12.82 4.13
C HIS A 649 -41.68 -11.31 4.33
N VAL A 650 -42.74 -10.83 4.97
CA VAL A 650 -42.94 -9.42 5.29
C VAL A 650 -43.08 -9.28 6.80
N THR A 651 -42.20 -8.49 7.39
CA THR A 651 -42.06 -8.22 8.81
C THR A 651 -43.05 -7.14 9.29
N GLN A 652 -43.10 -6.92 10.60
CA GLN A 652 -43.99 -5.90 11.17
C GLN A 652 -43.65 -4.47 10.74
N PRO A 653 -42.37 -4.04 10.74
CA PRO A 653 -41.99 -2.71 10.27
C PRO A 653 -42.41 -2.47 8.81
N GLU A 654 -42.10 -3.41 7.91
CA GLU A 654 -42.47 -3.32 6.49
C GLU A 654 -43.99 -3.21 6.30
N LEU A 655 -44.78 -4.00 7.05
CA LEU A 655 -46.26 -3.91 7.02
C LEU A 655 -46.77 -2.56 7.51
N LEU A 656 -46.07 -1.90 8.45
CA LEU A 656 -46.47 -0.60 8.98
C LEU A 656 -46.05 0.55 8.06
N GLN A 657 -44.95 0.39 7.33
CA GLN A 657 -44.46 1.34 6.32
C GLN A 657 -45.32 1.32 5.06
N ASN A 658 -45.83 0.15 4.63
CA ASN A 658 -46.65 0.05 3.43
C ASN A 658 -47.98 -0.70 3.69
N GLU A 659 -49.09 0.05 3.71
CA GLU A 659 -50.43 -0.52 3.98
C GLU A 659 -50.86 -1.54 2.91
N ASN A 660 -50.28 -1.48 1.71
CA ASN A 660 -50.60 -2.39 0.62
C ASN A 660 -50.04 -3.80 0.82
N LEU A 661 -49.03 -3.95 1.67
CA LEU A 661 -48.50 -5.24 2.09
C LEU A 661 -49.43 -5.98 3.05
N PHE A 662 -50.49 -5.34 3.60
CA PHE A 662 -51.50 -6.06 4.37
C PHE A 662 -52.41 -6.90 3.46
N PRO A 663 -52.62 -8.19 3.79
CA PRO A 663 -53.45 -9.07 2.99
C PRO A 663 -54.94 -8.74 3.13
N VAL A 664 -55.70 -9.07 2.08
CA VAL A 664 -57.16 -9.06 2.09
C VAL A 664 -57.66 -10.32 2.80
N LEU A 665 -58.42 -10.12 3.87
CA LEU A 665 -59.12 -11.17 4.60
C LEU A 665 -60.52 -11.39 4.02
N ILE A 666 -60.74 -12.57 3.44
CA ILE A 666 -62.06 -13.09 3.09
C ILE A 666 -62.50 -14.02 4.23
N LYS A 667 -63.48 -13.59 5.03
CA LYS A 667 -63.93 -14.40 6.17
C LYS A 667 -64.64 -15.67 5.72
N LYS A 668 -64.56 -16.72 6.56
CA LYS A 668 -65.34 -17.95 6.42
C LYS A 668 -66.80 -17.65 6.05
N GLY A 669 -67.29 -18.31 5.01
CA GLY A 669 -68.65 -18.16 4.47
C GLY A 669 -68.81 -17.04 3.44
N ALA A 670 -67.95 -16.02 3.42
CA ALA A 670 -67.91 -15.06 2.31
C ALA A 670 -67.38 -15.77 1.06
N MET A 671 -68.06 -15.59 -0.08
CA MET A 671 -67.75 -16.28 -1.35
C MET A 671 -67.71 -17.82 -1.27
N GLY A 672 -68.29 -18.42 -0.22
CA GLY A 672 -68.25 -19.87 -0.02
C GLY A 672 -66.96 -20.40 0.65
N ALA A 673 -66.14 -19.52 1.25
CA ALA A 673 -64.91 -19.92 1.91
C ALA A 673 -65.13 -20.91 3.08
N ASN A 674 -64.43 -22.04 3.07
CA ASN A 674 -64.44 -23.08 4.11
C ASN A 674 -63.83 -22.57 5.43
N ARG A 675 -62.76 -21.76 5.34
CA ARG A 675 -62.11 -21.04 6.43
C ARG A 675 -61.83 -19.59 6.01
N ASN A 676 -61.15 -18.83 6.86
CA ASN A 676 -60.68 -17.50 6.50
C ASN A 676 -59.57 -17.63 5.46
N LEU A 677 -59.75 -17.02 4.29
CA LEU A 677 -58.74 -16.92 3.26
C LEU A 677 -58.06 -15.55 3.36
N LEU A 678 -56.74 -15.55 3.28
CA LEU A 678 -55.90 -14.36 3.27
C LEU A 678 -55.05 -14.41 2.00
N VAL A 679 -55.13 -13.35 1.21
CA VAL A 679 -54.45 -13.23 -0.09
C VAL A 679 -53.91 -11.81 -0.28
N SER A 680 -52.94 -11.65 -1.16
CA SER A 680 -52.47 -10.31 -1.55
C SER A 680 -53.60 -9.50 -2.20
N ARG A 681 -53.48 -8.17 -2.19
CA ARG A 681 -54.49 -7.27 -2.75
C ARG A 681 -54.75 -7.53 -4.24
N GLN A 682 -53.70 -7.88 -4.98
CA GLN A 682 -53.76 -8.17 -6.41
C GLN A 682 -54.17 -9.61 -6.73
N HIS A 683 -54.44 -10.45 -5.73
CA HIS A 683 -54.78 -11.84 -5.97
C HIS A 683 -56.08 -12.01 -6.77
N GLY A 684 -56.06 -12.82 -7.82
CA GLY A 684 -57.21 -13.07 -8.68
C GLY A 684 -58.22 -14.03 -8.04
N MET A 685 -59.42 -13.54 -7.82
CA MET A 685 -60.56 -14.33 -7.34
C MET A 685 -61.52 -14.57 -8.51
N LEU A 686 -61.97 -15.81 -8.69
CA LEU A 686 -62.94 -16.10 -9.75
C LEU A 686 -64.31 -15.51 -9.38
N LEU A 687 -64.84 -14.67 -10.26
CA LEU A 687 -66.15 -14.02 -10.14
C LEU A 687 -67.03 -14.44 -11.32
N GLY A 688 -68.13 -15.12 -11.03
CA GLY A 688 -68.98 -15.72 -12.07
C GLY A 688 -68.34 -17.00 -12.65
N GLN A 689 -68.50 -17.23 -13.96
CA GLN A 689 -67.98 -18.45 -14.61
C GLN A 689 -66.60 -18.26 -15.26
N ASP A 690 -66.30 -17.06 -15.78
CA ASP A 690 -65.15 -16.88 -16.69
C ASP A 690 -64.24 -15.68 -16.38
N ASN A 691 -64.47 -14.94 -15.30
CA ASN A 691 -63.73 -13.69 -15.06
C ASN A 691 -62.99 -13.69 -13.71
N LEU A 692 -61.76 -13.17 -13.71
CA LEU A 692 -60.99 -12.91 -12.50
C LEU A 692 -61.13 -11.45 -12.07
N GLY A 693 -61.45 -11.25 -10.80
CA GLY A 693 -61.43 -9.94 -10.15
C GLY A 693 -60.40 -9.91 -9.01
N ARG A 694 -59.67 -8.80 -8.90
CA ARG A 694 -58.68 -8.59 -7.83
C ARG A 694 -59.34 -8.60 -6.45
N ALA A 695 -58.68 -9.21 -5.46
CA ALA A 695 -59.18 -9.28 -4.08
C ALA A 695 -59.43 -7.89 -3.47
N ALA A 696 -58.61 -6.88 -3.82
CA ALA A 696 -58.83 -5.49 -3.42
C ALA A 696 -60.19 -4.93 -3.84
N HIS A 697 -60.73 -5.34 -5.00
CA HIS A 697 -62.02 -4.87 -5.49
C HIS A 697 -63.22 -5.44 -4.71
N LEU A 698 -62.99 -6.44 -3.85
CA LEU A 698 -64.02 -7.08 -3.04
C LEU A 698 -64.28 -6.35 -1.71
N LEU A 699 -63.32 -5.53 -1.24
CA LEU A 699 -63.34 -4.84 0.06
C LEU A 699 -64.63 -4.03 0.29
N ASP A 700 -65.08 -3.31 -0.74
CA ASP A 700 -66.29 -2.47 -0.68
C ASP A 700 -67.56 -3.18 -1.16
N ALA A 701 -67.42 -4.40 -1.69
CA ALA A 701 -68.41 -4.99 -2.57
C ALA A 701 -69.00 -6.30 -2.03
N ILE A 702 -68.27 -7.01 -1.15
CA ILE A 702 -68.74 -8.24 -0.50
C ILE A 702 -68.69 -8.06 1.03
N PRO A 703 -69.83 -8.24 1.73
CA PRO A 703 -69.85 -8.22 3.18
C PRO A 703 -68.86 -9.24 3.76
N HIS A 704 -68.12 -8.82 4.81
CA HIS A 704 -67.14 -9.65 5.53
C HIS A 704 -65.80 -9.90 4.80
N VAL A 705 -65.51 -9.15 3.74
CA VAL A 705 -64.16 -8.98 3.19
C VAL A 705 -63.54 -7.68 3.73
N ARG A 706 -62.28 -7.69 4.18
CA ARG A 706 -61.59 -6.50 4.73
C ARG A 706 -60.08 -6.62 4.70
N ILE A 707 -59.34 -5.52 4.83
CA ILE A 707 -57.88 -5.54 5.01
C ILE A 707 -57.54 -6.11 6.41
N ALA A 708 -56.52 -6.97 6.48
CA ALA A 708 -56.11 -7.66 7.70
C ALA A 708 -55.05 -6.89 8.52
N ARG A 709 -55.30 -5.61 8.82
CA ARG A 709 -54.37 -4.69 9.55
C ARG A 709 -53.86 -5.17 10.93
N GLY A 710 -54.39 -6.28 11.45
CA GLY A 710 -53.98 -6.85 12.74
C GLY A 710 -52.83 -7.88 12.65
N LYS A 711 -52.21 -8.04 11.48
CA LYS A 711 -51.09 -8.97 11.28
C LYS A 711 -49.78 -8.31 11.72
N ARG A 712 -48.94 -9.08 12.44
CA ARG A 712 -47.59 -8.65 12.85
C ARG A 712 -46.51 -9.08 11.86
N GLN A 713 -46.81 -10.04 11.01
CA GLN A 713 -45.96 -10.53 9.93
C GLN A 713 -46.84 -11.31 8.97
N VAL A 714 -46.44 -11.37 7.71
CA VAL A 714 -47.15 -12.11 6.66
C VAL A 714 -46.11 -12.80 5.77
N THR A 715 -46.25 -14.11 5.60
CA THR A 715 -45.50 -14.84 4.57
C THR A 715 -46.43 -15.06 3.39
N TYR A 716 -46.05 -14.49 2.25
CA TYR A 716 -46.69 -14.65 0.95
C TYR A 716 -46.08 -15.81 0.19
N ILE A 717 -46.92 -16.63 -0.45
CA ILE A 717 -46.52 -17.85 -1.15
C ILE A 717 -47.15 -17.88 -2.53
N HIS A 718 -46.31 -18.10 -3.55
CA HIS A 718 -46.69 -18.21 -4.96
C HIS A 718 -46.69 -19.68 -5.37
N LEU A 719 -47.71 -20.11 -6.12
CA LEU A 719 -47.76 -21.46 -6.70
C LEU A 719 -47.86 -21.35 -8.22
N MET A 720 -46.88 -21.90 -8.92
CA MET A 720 -46.85 -21.92 -10.38
C MET A 720 -46.99 -23.35 -10.90
N PHE A 721 -47.62 -23.50 -12.08
CA PHE A 721 -47.89 -24.77 -12.76
C PHE A 721 -47.29 -24.71 -14.18
N GLU A 722 -47.40 -25.77 -14.99
CA GLU A 722 -46.90 -25.73 -16.38
C GLU A 722 -47.70 -24.80 -17.31
N ALA A 723 -48.91 -24.41 -16.89
CA ALA A 723 -49.75 -23.39 -17.51
C ALA A 723 -50.60 -22.74 -16.42
N HIS A 724 -51.07 -21.51 -16.61
CA HIS A 724 -51.93 -20.83 -15.64
C HIS A 724 -53.16 -21.68 -15.26
N GLN A 725 -53.44 -21.87 -13.98
CA GLN A 725 -54.56 -22.66 -13.47
C GLN A 725 -55.48 -21.83 -12.58
N ILE A 726 -56.75 -22.25 -12.52
CA ILE A 726 -57.64 -21.89 -11.42
C ILE A 726 -57.61 -23.04 -10.41
N ILE A 727 -57.16 -22.74 -9.19
CA ILE A 727 -57.05 -23.70 -8.08
C ILE A 727 -58.07 -23.38 -6.98
N PHE A 728 -58.28 -24.31 -6.06
CA PHE A 728 -59.21 -24.11 -4.94
C PHE A 728 -58.44 -23.86 -3.64
N ALA A 729 -58.53 -22.63 -3.13
CA ALA A 729 -57.95 -22.18 -1.87
C ALA A 729 -59.06 -21.91 -0.86
N GLU A 730 -59.05 -22.63 0.27
CA GLU A 730 -60.12 -22.62 1.28
C GLU A 730 -61.50 -22.87 0.65
N GLY A 731 -61.56 -23.68 -0.40
CA GLY A 731 -62.79 -23.98 -1.16
C GLY A 731 -63.19 -22.90 -2.18
N ILE A 732 -62.47 -21.79 -2.28
CA ILE A 732 -62.75 -20.72 -3.25
C ILE A 732 -61.88 -20.92 -4.50
N PRO A 733 -62.44 -20.87 -5.72
CA PRO A 733 -61.66 -20.85 -6.95
C PRO A 733 -60.88 -19.53 -7.06
N SER A 734 -59.56 -19.64 -7.17
CA SER A 734 -58.59 -18.54 -7.21
C SER A 734 -57.49 -18.82 -8.22
N GLU A 735 -56.84 -17.77 -8.71
CA GLU A 735 -55.77 -17.92 -9.70
C GLU A 735 -54.49 -18.52 -9.09
N SER A 736 -53.74 -19.28 -9.88
CA SER A 736 -52.34 -19.61 -9.58
C SER A 736 -51.42 -18.47 -10.04
N PHE A 737 -50.15 -18.48 -9.62
CA PHE A 737 -49.20 -17.48 -10.09
C PHE A 737 -49.06 -17.49 -11.61
N TYR A 738 -49.14 -16.31 -12.21
CA TYR A 738 -48.90 -16.05 -13.63
C TYR A 738 -47.68 -15.11 -13.76
N PRO A 739 -46.59 -15.55 -14.42
CA PRO A 739 -45.36 -14.78 -14.55
C PRO A 739 -45.46 -13.72 -15.65
N GLY A 740 -46.45 -12.82 -15.57
CA GLY A 740 -46.50 -11.65 -16.44
C GLY A 740 -45.39 -10.65 -16.11
N PRO A 741 -45.03 -9.72 -17.02
CA PRO A 741 -43.92 -8.77 -16.82
C PRO A 741 -43.98 -8.04 -15.46
N ARG A 742 -45.13 -7.40 -15.16
CA ARG A 742 -45.42 -6.78 -13.86
C ARG A 742 -45.33 -7.69 -12.64
N ALA A 743 -45.59 -8.99 -12.82
CA ALA A 743 -45.49 -9.96 -11.73
C ALA A 743 -44.04 -10.46 -11.53
N LEU A 744 -43.18 -10.31 -12.54
CA LEU A 744 -41.75 -10.66 -12.49
C LEU A 744 -40.91 -9.50 -11.93
N GLU A 745 -41.26 -8.27 -12.29
CA GLU A 745 -40.68 -7.02 -11.76
C GLU A 745 -40.83 -6.94 -10.23
N THR A 746 -41.96 -7.40 -9.70
CA THR A 746 -42.33 -7.26 -8.28
C THR A 746 -41.89 -8.44 -7.39
N LEU A 747 -41.23 -9.46 -7.97
CA LEU A 747 -40.58 -10.54 -7.21
C LEU A 747 -39.23 -10.06 -6.69
N GLY A 748 -38.95 -10.33 -5.41
CA GLY A 748 -37.61 -10.07 -4.86
C GLY A 748 -36.52 -10.82 -5.63
N ARG A 749 -35.34 -10.22 -5.75
CA ARG A 749 -34.19 -10.68 -6.56
C ARG A 749 -33.95 -12.20 -6.47
N ALA A 750 -33.82 -12.75 -5.26
CA ALA A 750 -33.59 -14.18 -5.05
C ALA A 750 -34.70 -15.09 -5.61
N ALA A 751 -35.96 -14.69 -5.47
CA ALA A 751 -37.10 -15.46 -5.99
C ALA A 751 -37.21 -15.34 -7.53
N ARG A 752 -36.87 -14.17 -8.08
CA ARG A 752 -36.79 -13.94 -9.53
C ARG A 752 -35.68 -14.78 -10.15
N GLU A 753 -34.50 -14.81 -9.56
CA GLU A 753 -33.37 -15.63 -10.02
C GLU A 753 -33.68 -17.14 -9.99
N GLU A 754 -34.29 -17.63 -8.91
CA GLU A 754 -34.72 -19.04 -8.80
C GLU A 754 -35.74 -19.41 -9.88
N LEU A 755 -36.74 -18.54 -10.11
CA LEU A 755 -37.74 -18.72 -11.15
C LEU A 755 -37.10 -18.71 -12.54
N MET A 756 -36.18 -17.79 -12.81
CA MET A 756 -35.49 -17.66 -14.09
C MET A 756 -34.47 -18.78 -14.35
N SER A 757 -33.93 -19.41 -13.30
CA SER A 757 -33.13 -20.63 -13.41
C SER A 757 -34.00 -21.84 -13.80
N SER A 758 -35.19 -21.93 -13.21
CA SER A 758 -36.15 -23.01 -13.48
C SER A 758 -36.85 -22.86 -14.84
N PHE A 759 -37.04 -21.62 -15.31
CA PHE A 759 -37.70 -21.28 -16.58
C PHE A 759 -36.89 -20.26 -17.38
N PRO A 760 -35.75 -20.65 -17.99
CA PRO A 760 -34.85 -19.71 -18.66
C PRO A 760 -35.48 -18.91 -19.80
N ARG A 761 -36.55 -19.44 -20.43
CA ARG A 761 -37.28 -18.75 -21.51
C ARG A 761 -38.09 -17.55 -21.04
N LEU A 762 -38.38 -17.45 -19.73
CA LEU A 762 -39.01 -16.26 -19.17
C LEU A 762 -38.05 -15.06 -19.11
N ARG A 763 -36.72 -15.29 -19.17
CA ARG A 763 -35.72 -14.21 -19.24
C ARG A 763 -35.86 -13.34 -20.48
N THR A 764 -36.42 -13.89 -21.55
CA THR A 764 -36.62 -13.20 -22.82
C THR A 764 -38.08 -12.76 -23.03
N ALA A 765 -38.96 -12.93 -22.03
CA ALA A 765 -40.38 -12.68 -22.15
C ALA A 765 -40.75 -11.30 -21.57
N VAL A 766 -40.57 -10.28 -22.40
CA VAL A 766 -40.61 -8.85 -22.01
C VAL A 766 -42.02 -8.28 -22.04
N ARG A 767 -42.86 -8.70 -23.01
CA ARG A 767 -44.26 -8.23 -23.13
C ARG A 767 -45.24 -9.32 -22.72
N CYS A 768 -46.48 -8.92 -22.42
CA CYS A 768 -47.54 -9.87 -22.11
C CYS A 768 -47.72 -10.94 -23.20
N GLU A 769 -47.55 -10.57 -24.47
CA GLU A 769 -47.61 -11.51 -25.60
C GLU A 769 -46.44 -12.50 -25.65
N ASP A 770 -45.26 -12.11 -25.17
CA ASP A 770 -44.08 -12.97 -25.11
C ASP A 770 -44.25 -14.00 -23.99
N VAL A 771 -44.78 -13.57 -22.82
CA VAL A 771 -45.17 -14.50 -21.74
C VAL A 771 -46.26 -15.47 -22.23
N ILE A 772 -47.26 -15.00 -22.98
CA ILE A 772 -48.28 -15.87 -23.59
C ILE A 772 -47.62 -16.88 -24.55
N SER A 773 -46.58 -16.50 -25.27
CA SER A 773 -45.86 -17.39 -26.20
C SER A 773 -45.01 -18.45 -25.49
N VAL A 774 -44.47 -18.12 -24.31
CA VAL A 774 -43.54 -18.98 -23.54
C VAL A 774 -44.26 -19.84 -22.50
N TYR A 775 -45.20 -19.26 -21.77
CA TYR A 775 -45.92 -19.87 -20.64
C TYR A 775 -47.39 -20.17 -20.94
N GLY A 776 -47.95 -19.58 -21.99
CA GLY A 776 -49.36 -19.73 -22.37
C GLY A 776 -50.26 -18.63 -21.82
N PRO A 777 -51.50 -18.51 -22.32
CA PRO A 777 -52.43 -17.46 -21.91
C PRO A 777 -52.94 -17.66 -20.49
N THR A 778 -53.52 -16.60 -19.91
CA THR A 778 -54.18 -16.72 -18.60
C THR A 778 -55.39 -17.65 -18.66
N ALA A 779 -55.62 -18.42 -17.59
CA ALA A 779 -56.72 -19.39 -17.53
C ALA A 779 -58.11 -18.75 -17.70
N ARG A 780 -58.23 -17.49 -17.26
CA ARG A 780 -59.41 -16.63 -17.37
C ARG A 780 -58.98 -15.20 -17.63
N SER A 781 -59.90 -14.38 -18.15
CA SER A 781 -59.62 -12.95 -18.36
C SER A 781 -59.67 -12.19 -17.03
N ILE A 782 -58.67 -11.35 -16.80
CA ILE A 782 -58.59 -10.47 -15.63
C ILE A 782 -59.16 -9.10 -16.02
N SER A 783 -60.00 -8.50 -15.17
CA SER A 783 -60.46 -7.11 -15.35
C SER A 783 -59.88 -6.18 -14.31
N GLU A 784 -59.25 -5.11 -14.80
CA GLU A 784 -58.69 -4.02 -14.00
C GLU A 784 -59.75 -2.97 -13.61
N ASN A 785 -60.94 -2.99 -14.25
CA ASN A 785 -61.97 -1.99 -14.02
C ASN A 785 -62.89 -2.32 -12.82
N LYS A 786 -62.77 -1.55 -11.72
CA LYS A 786 -63.59 -1.65 -10.50
C LYS A 786 -65.11 -1.61 -10.75
N LYS A 787 -65.58 -0.92 -11.81
CA LYS A 787 -67.01 -0.88 -12.18
C LYS A 787 -67.48 -2.16 -12.87
N MET A 788 -66.63 -2.81 -13.66
CA MET A 788 -66.93 -4.11 -14.29
C MET A 788 -66.92 -5.25 -13.28
N VAL A 789 -65.99 -5.22 -12.32
CA VAL A 789 -65.99 -6.20 -11.22
C VAL A 789 -67.31 -6.15 -10.46
N ARG A 790 -67.85 -4.95 -10.18
CA ARG A 790 -69.15 -4.79 -9.50
C ARG A 790 -70.34 -5.34 -10.28
N SER A 791 -70.33 -5.35 -11.62
CA SER A 791 -71.43 -5.95 -12.39
C SER A 791 -71.42 -7.47 -12.32
N TRP A 792 -70.24 -8.09 -12.30
CA TRP A 792 -70.09 -9.55 -12.17
C TRP A 792 -70.42 -10.11 -10.78
N LEU A 793 -70.32 -9.28 -9.73
CA LEU A 793 -70.75 -9.65 -8.39
C LEU A 793 -72.26 -9.96 -8.30
N SER A 794 -73.07 -9.39 -9.18
CA SER A 794 -74.51 -9.66 -9.23
C SER A 794 -74.85 -11.08 -9.75
N ASP A 795 -73.89 -11.74 -10.39
CA ASP A 795 -73.99 -13.10 -10.93
C ASP A 795 -73.39 -14.17 -10.00
N ILE A 796 -72.91 -13.78 -8.79
CA ILE A 796 -72.53 -14.73 -7.74
C ILE A 796 -73.80 -15.39 -7.20
N ARG A 797 -74.33 -16.36 -7.93
CA ARG A 797 -75.28 -17.33 -7.38
C ARG A 797 -74.51 -18.24 -6.44
N ALA A 798 -75.08 -18.48 -5.27
CA ALA A 798 -74.53 -19.33 -4.22
C ALA A 798 -73.89 -20.61 -4.78
N PRO A 799 -72.74 -21.06 -4.24
CA PRO A 799 -72.05 -22.23 -4.75
C PRO A 799 -72.99 -23.45 -4.63
N VAL A 800 -73.37 -23.99 -5.78
CA VAL A 800 -73.92 -25.34 -5.85
C VAL A 800 -72.74 -26.25 -5.49
N HIS A 801 -72.84 -26.90 -4.34
CA HIS A 801 -72.09 -28.11 -4.03
C HIS A 801 -72.32 -29.09 -5.18
N GLU A 802 -71.38 -29.17 -6.14
CA GLU A 802 -71.10 -30.30 -7.02
C GLU A 802 -70.08 -29.85 -8.07
N TYR A 803 -68.80 -29.78 -7.69
CA TYR A 803 -67.74 -30.00 -8.67
C TYR A 803 -67.45 -31.50 -8.65
N PRO A 804 -67.49 -32.19 -9.79
CA PRO A 804 -67.32 -33.63 -9.83
C PRO A 804 -65.89 -33.96 -9.38
N LEU A 805 -65.77 -34.53 -8.19
CA LEU A 805 -64.62 -35.34 -7.83
C LEU A 805 -64.58 -36.49 -8.86
N LEU A 806 -63.75 -36.34 -9.90
CA LEU A 806 -63.42 -37.41 -10.82
C LEU A 806 -62.73 -38.51 -9.98
N THR A 807 -63.42 -39.64 -9.86
CA THR A 807 -62.90 -40.93 -9.38
C THR A 807 -61.74 -41.42 -10.22
#